data_AF-A0A938LLG8-F1
#
_entry.id   AF-A0A938LLG8-F1
#
_cell.length_a   1.000
_cell.length_b   1.000
_cell.length_c   1.000
_cell.angle_alpha   90.00
_cell.angle_beta   90.00
_cell.angle_gamma   90.00
#
_symmetry.space_group_name_H-M   'P 1'
#
loop_
_entity.id
_entity.type
_entity.pdbx_description
1 polymer ?
#
loop_
_entity_poly.entity_id
_entity_poly.type
_entity_poly.pdbx_seq_one_letter_code
_entity_poly.pdbx_strand_id
1 'polypeptide(L)'
;MRRADGPAAGQSSVTCDIAWDHSWRAAWEVAPEQHGGTGALKLESWDAAWVFVKFRKPGADGWLHATLSTNAPDHSAPAGAKLDIGLSDDGKRGVGAFIYRATAGSGANDFKGVTLRWLHQADGVADPKAVEVKVLAVQMVYVPQCAFWAGDGSTTVLAGQFSAGDTADPFHIESEDAITLGGESKKNLGNRDGLGMYRAEDFTSGGTQTLPARFPKGHAAFYCMRHETTEGEYVEFLNTVVLDRQGRLAPIELIEGQPLTGIKIAVPGKPAAAAVYASDRPHVACRGLIWSDLTAYAAWAGLRPMTELEYEKACRGPLRPVADEFAWGTAGVVGTAYRSHKDVVRGDQDGYAVQNFGKPNERAVWQGDNGPDATRGNAVWDGAVRRVGKSGTVAADAIKGPVRGAIFATPDSGRVAAGASYWGILELGGNLWEPVVNVGRASGRRFAGTHGDWPEPVGPEQWGMGFGRRGGAVSAWPGASDHLRTLRASDRQMAAHTSPATAGGSGSRAGNRHVGFRCVRTAKIVPLLEGPPAPKAAPHPPWATDPEWRPTDGSPVIRKAPSGYDQWKVSIENVTIAPRDAKTATVTFDISWKDSWRDKTNHDAVWVFFKVRPDDKAEWQHARLAADKVLNPAGYGQAEGGTRLDFIVPDGDDGYTGLF
;
A
#
# COMPACT_ATOMS: atom_id res chain seq x y z
N MET A 1 1.18 -27.67 -13.03
CA MET A 1 2.57 -27.21 -13.17
C MET A 1 3.45 -28.39 -13.54
N ARG A 2 4.47 -28.17 -14.38
CA ARG A 2 5.53 -29.13 -14.74
C ARG A 2 6.89 -28.43 -14.62
N ARG A 3 7.93 -29.15 -14.18
CA ARG A 3 9.30 -28.65 -14.12
C ARG A 3 10.19 -29.54 -14.99
N ALA A 4 11.08 -28.91 -15.75
CA ALA A 4 12.08 -29.59 -16.57
C ALA A 4 13.44 -28.89 -16.47
N ASP A 5 14.49 -29.60 -16.85
CA ASP A 5 15.83 -29.04 -16.94
C ASP A 5 15.87 -27.91 -18.00
N GLY A 6 16.70 -26.89 -17.78
CA GLY A 6 16.86 -25.78 -18.72
C GLY A 6 17.85 -26.08 -19.84
N PRO A 7 18.00 -25.16 -20.82
CA PRO A 7 18.93 -25.31 -21.93
C PRO A 7 20.40 -25.21 -21.50
N ALA A 8 20.68 -24.68 -20.31
CA ALA A 8 22.00 -24.53 -19.73
C ALA A 8 22.02 -25.00 -18.27
N ALA A 9 23.21 -25.36 -17.78
CA ALA A 9 23.43 -25.67 -16.37
C ALA A 9 23.01 -24.49 -15.48
N GLY A 10 22.42 -24.80 -14.33
CA GLY A 10 21.93 -23.78 -13.39
C GLY A 10 20.58 -23.15 -13.76
N GLN A 11 19.91 -23.65 -14.80
CA GLN A 11 18.60 -23.18 -15.24
C GLN A 11 17.56 -24.30 -15.27
N SER A 12 16.29 -23.94 -15.06
CA SER A 12 15.13 -24.83 -15.14
C SER A 12 14.00 -24.16 -15.91
N SER A 13 13.11 -24.96 -16.50
CA SER A 13 11.82 -24.51 -17.03
C SER A 13 10.72 -24.79 -16.02
N VAL A 14 9.90 -23.79 -15.72
CA VAL A 14 8.66 -23.92 -14.94
C VAL A 14 7.49 -23.68 -15.88
N THR A 15 6.72 -24.73 -16.16
CA THR A 15 5.58 -24.68 -17.08
C THR A 15 4.27 -24.80 -16.32
N CYS A 16 3.30 -23.95 -16.64
CA CYS A 16 1.97 -23.94 -16.03
C CYS A 16 0.88 -23.72 -17.08
N ASP A 17 -0.34 -24.10 -16.71
CA ASP A 17 -1.54 -23.78 -17.47
C ASP A 17 -2.29 -22.72 -16.65
N ILE A 18 -2.78 -21.68 -17.31
CA ILE A 18 -3.44 -20.54 -16.67
C ILE A 18 -4.76 -20.28 -17.39
N ALA A 19 -5.84 -20.23 -16.62
CA ALA A 19 -7.16 -19.95 -17.12
C ALA A 19 -7.91 -19.01 -16.17
N TRP A 20 -8.70 -18.11 -16.75
CA TRP A 20 -9.64 -17.28 -16.00
C TRP A 20 -10.72 -16.76 -16.95
N ASP A 21 -11.88 -16.44 -16.39
CA ASP A 21 -13.02 -15.93 -17.13
C ASP A 21 -12.97 -14.40 -17.28
N HIS A 22 -13.75 -13.88 -18.22
CA HIS A 22 -13.94 -12.44 -18.43
C HIS A 22 -12.63 -11.67 -18.66
N SER A 23 -11.71 -12.27 -19.41
CA SER A 23 -10.55 -11.55 -19.94
C SER A 23 -10.97 -10.62 -21.06
N TRP A 24 -10.22 -9.54 -21.21
CA TRP A 24 -10.42 -8.57 -22.26
C TRP A 24 -9.11 -7.84 -22.61
N ARG A 25 -9.04 -7.40 -23.85
CA ARG A 25 -8.06 -6.43 -24.35
C ARG A 25 -8.76 -5.51 -25.33
N ALA A 26 -8.60 -4.21 -25.17
CA ALA A 26 -9.28 -3.23 -25.99
C ALA A 26 -8.37 -2.03 -26.27
N ALA A 27 -8.53 -1.46 -27.46
CA ALA A 27 -7.93 -0.19 -27.85
C ALA A 27 -9.04 0.76 -28.30
N TRP A 28 -8.90 2.04 -27.98
CA TRP A 28 -9.85 3.09 -28.32
C TRP A 28 -9.17 4.45 -28.40
N GLU A 29 -9.87 5.43 -28.94
CA GLU A 29 -9.40 6.83 -28.98
C GLU A 29 -10.31 7.70 -28.11
N VAL A 30 -9.71 8.65 -27.40
CA VAL A 30 -10.40 9.63 -26.58
C VAL A 30 -10.22 11.00 -27.23
N ALA A 31 -11.32 11.70 -27.48
CA ALA A 31 -11.29 13.01 -28.12
C ALA A 31 -10.70 14.07 -27.18
N PRO A 32 -9.98 15.10 -27.69
CA PRO A 32 -9.34 16.13 -26.86
C PRO A 32 -10.32 16.88 -25.94
N GLU A 33 -11.58 17.02 -26.34
CA GLU A 33 -12.63 17.63 -25.52
C GLU A 33 -12.91 16.81 -24.26
N GLN A 34 -12.72 15.50 -24.32
CA GLN A 34 -12.98 14.57 -23.23
C GLN A 34 -11.80 14.42 -22.27
N HIS A 35 -10.54 14.60 -22.70
CA HIS A 35 -9.38 14.43 -21.82
C HIS A 35 -8.66 15.74 -21.45
N GLY A 36 -8.88 16.81 -22.22
CA GLY A 36 -8.35 18.14 -21.92
C GLY A 36 -6.91 18.39 -22.39
N GLY A 37 -6.26 17.43 -23.04
CA GLY A 37 -5.02 17.63 -23.78
C GLY A 37 -5.25 18.00 -25.26
N THR A 38 -4.21 17.84 -26.07
CA THR A 38 -4.24 18.12 -27.51
C THR A 38 -4.31 16.82 -28.34
N GLY A 39 -5.08 16.84 -29.43
CA GLY A 39 -5.22 15.69 -30.33
C GLY A 39 -6.01 14.52 -29.74
N ALA A 40 -6.29 13.52 -30.59
CA ALA A 40 -6.91 12.27 -30.16
C ALA A 40 -5.90 11.43 -29.36
N LEU A 41 -6.29 11.04 -28.15
CA LEU A 41 -5.47 10.20 -27.28
C LEU A 41 -5.78 8.73 -27.56
N LYS A 42 -4.81 8.00 -28.10
CA LYS A 42 -4.94 6.57 -28.38
C LYS A 42 -4.58 5.76 -27.14
N LEU A 43 -5.49 4.92 -26.68
CA LEU A 43 -5.33 4.11 -25.48
C LEU A 43 -5.51 2.64 -25.80
N GLU A 44 -4.79 1.82 -25.06
CA GLU A 44 -4.98 0.39 -25.02
C GLU A 44 -4.87 -0.08 -23.57
N SER A 45 -5.74 -1.01 -23.19
CA SER A 45 -5.75 -1.62 -21.85
C SER A 45 -6.20 -3.08 -21.95
N TRP A 46 -5.85 -3.86 -20.93
CA TRP A 46 -6.16 -5.28 -20.83
C TRP A 46 -6.11 -5.75 -19.39
N ASP A 47 -6.75 -6.87 -19.13
CA ASP A 47 -6.49 -7.65 -17.92
C ASP A 47 -5.35 -8.66 -18.14
N ALA A 48 -4.64 -8.99 -17.07
CA ALA A 48 -3.48 -9.85 -17.08
C ALA A 48 -3.43 -10.72 -15.81
N ALA A 49 -2.78 -11.87 -15.91
CA ALA A 49 -2.30 -12.60 -14.74
C ALA A 49 -0.85 -12.17 -14.45
N TRP A 50 -0.61 -11.61 -13.27
CA TRP A 50 0.75 -11.48 -12.72
C TRP A 50 1.18 -12.80 -12.10
N VAL A 51 2.08 -13.51 -12.78
CA VAL A 51 2.52 -14.85 -12.41
C VAL A 51 3.95 -14.82 -11.90
N PHE A 52 4.14 -15.39 -10.71
CA PHE A 52 5.45 -15.46 -10.07
C PHE A 52 5.65 -16.84 -9.42
N VAL A 53 6.91 -17.17 -9.16
CA VAL A 53 7.31 -18.51 -8.72
C VAL A 53 7.96 -18.42 -7.34
N LYS A 54 7.49 -19.28 -6.44
CA LYS A 54 8.07 -19.47 -5.11
C LYS A 54 8.70 -20.84 -5.03
N PHE A 55 9.80 -20.96 -4.29
CA PHE A 55 10.43 -22.25 -4.03
C PHE A 55 10.80 -22.41 -2.55
N ARG A 56 10.90 -23.66 -2.09
CA ARG A 56 11.32 -23.99 -0.72
C ARG A 56 12.37 -25.08 -0.77
N LYS A 57 13.53 -24.81 -0.14
CA LYS A 57 14.63 -25.79 -0.04
C LYS A 57 14.25 -26.90 0.95
N PRO A 58 14.75 -28.14 0.78
CA PRO A 58 14.55 -29.22 1.75
C PRO A 58 14.86 -28.77 3.18
N GLY A 59 13.93 -29.02 4.10
CA GLY A 59 14.09 -28.69 5.52
C GLY A 59 13.98 -27.20 5.87
N ALA A 60 13.80 -26.30 4.90
CA ALA A 60 13.50 -24.90 5.17
C ALA A 60 12.03 -24.75 5.60
N ASP A 61 11.78 -23.84 6.54
CA ASP A 61 10.45 -23.49 7.02
C ASP A 61 9.78 -22.37 6.19
N GLY A 62 10.56 -21.62 5.42
CA GLY A 62 10.10 -20.49 4.59
C GLY A 62 10.26 -20.70 3.09
N TRP A 63 9.42 -20.00 2.31
CA TRP A 63 9.52 -19.95 0.86
C TRP A 63 10.29 -18.72 0.39
N LEU A 64 11.03 -18.85 -0.71
CA LEU A 64 11.81 -17.80 -1.36
C LEU A 64 11.23 -17.46 -2.73
N HIS A 65 11.56 -16.27 -3.23
CA HIS A 65 11.19 -15.84 -4.59
C HIS A 65 12.18 -16.41 -5.60
N ALA A 66 11.67 -17.04 -6.67
CA ALA A 66 12.51 -17.56 -7.74
C ALA A 66 13.03 -16.42 -8.65
N THR A 67 14.32 -16.39 -8.94
CA THR A 67 14.91 -15.45 -9.91
C THR A 67 14.65 -15.95 -11.33
N LEU A 68 13.75 -15.27 -12.05
CA LEU A 68 13.47 -15.55 -13.46
C LEU A 68 14.47 -14.86 -14.39
N SER A 69 14.68 -15.43 -15.58
CA SER A 69 15.50 -14.77 -16.61
C SER A 69 14.93 -13.41 -16.99
N THR A 70 15.79 -12.41 -17.14
CA THR A 70 15.42 -11.08 -17.66
C THR A 70 15.30 -11.06 -19.19
N ASN A 71 15.81 -12.09 -19.87
CA ASN A 71 15.79 -12.20 -21.32
C ASN A 71 14.44 -12.77 -21.79
N ALA A 72 13.63 -11.95 -22.47
CA ALA A 72 12.27 -12.32 -22.88
C ALA A 72 12.19 -13.63 -23.72
N PRO A 73 13.09 -13.90 -24.70
CA PRO A 73 13.10 -15.14 -25.47
C PRO A 73 13.35 -16.43 -24.67
N ASP A 74 13.80 -16.34 -23.42
CA ASP A 74 13.98 -17.53 -22.58
C ASP A 74 12.65 -18.11 -22.08
N HIS A 75 11.58 -17.31 -22.18
CA HIS A 75 10.23 -17.63 -21.76
C HIS A 75 9.34 -17.89 -22.97
N SER A 76 8.22 -18.58 -22.76
CA SER A 76 7.24 -18.81 -23.84
C SER A 76 5.81 -18.80 -23.33
N ALA A 77 4.91 -18.34 -24.20
CA ALA A 77 3.47 -18.37 -24.00
C ALA A 77 2.81 -19.04 -25.22
N PRO A 78 1.66 -19.72 -25.07
CA PRO A 78 0.95 -20.31 -26.18
C PRO A 78 0.39 -19.26 -27.14
N ALA A 79 -0.02 -19.70 -28.33
CA ALA A 79 -0.76 -18.86 -29.27
C ALA A 79 -1.98 -18.21 -28.58
N GLY A 80 -2.22 -16.94 -28.89
CA GLY A 80 -3.29 -16.15 -28.26
C GLY A 80 -2.92 -15.49 -26.93
N ALA A 81 -1.76 -15.82 -26.35
CA ALA A 81 -1.21 -15.14 -25.18
C ALA A 81 0.04 -14.31 -25.51
N LYS A 82 0.23 -13.22 -24.77
CA LYS A 82 1.48 -12.47 -24.66
C LYS A 82 2.02 -12.57 -23.24
N LEU A 83 3.32 -12.35 -23.12
CA LEU A 83 4.04 -12.44 -21.87
C LEU A 83 5.08 -11.33 -21.78
N ASP A 84 5.01 -10.54 -20.71
CA ASP A 84 5.99 -9.49 -20.40
C ASP A 84 6.63 -9.77 -19.03
N ILE A 85 7.97 -9.83 -18.97
CA ILE A 85 8.68 -10.07 -17.71
C ILE A 85 8.71 -8.79 -16.86
N GLY A 86 8.24 -8.92 -15.62
CA GLY A 86 8.37 -7.87 -14.62
C GLY A 86 9.72 -7.97 -13.92
N LEU A 87 10.58 -6.97 -14.10
CA LEU A 87 11.94 -6.91 -13.57
C LEU A 87 12.01 -6.33 -12.14
N SER A 88 13.07 -6.67 -11.39
CA SER A 88 13.44 -5.95 -10.18
C SER A 88 13.76 -4.47 -10.47
N ASP A 89 13.75 -3.62 -9.45
CA ASP A 89 13.97 -2.17 -9.61
C ASP A 89 15.34 -1.82 -10.21
N ASP A 90 16.35 -2.68 -10.02
CA ASP A 90 17.68 -2.56 -10.62
C ASP A 90 17.78 -3.20 -12.03
N GLY A 91 16.69 -3.81 -12.51
CA GLY A 91 16.62 -4.49 -13.81
C GLY A 91 17.37 -5.82 -13.88
N LYS A 92 17.99 -6.29 -12.79
CA LYS A 92 18.91 -7.45 -12.83
C LYS A 92 18.24 -8.81 -12.69
N ARG A 93 17.01 -8.87 -12.17
CA ARG A 93 16.26 -10.11 -11.93
C ARG A 93 14.87 -10.04 -12.53
N GLY A 94 14.39 -11.15 -13.10
CA GLY A 94 12.96 -11.33 -13.37
C GLY A 94 12.25 -11.75 -12.08
N VAL A 95 11.23 -11.00 -11.66
CA VAL A 95 10.44 -11.28 -10.45
C VAL A 95 9.18 -12.07 -10.79
N GLY A 96 8.61 -11.83 -11.97
CA GLY A 96 7.41 -12.51 -12.43
C GLY A 96 7.11 -12.14 -13.87
N ALA A 97 5.95 -12.54 -14.37
CA ALA A 97 5.51 -12.27 -15.73
C ALA A 97 4.05 -11.85 -15.77
N PHE A 98 3.73 -10.81 -16.54
CA PHE A 98 2.36 -10.50 -16.91
C PHE A 98 1.98 -11.35 -18.12
N ILE A 99 0.92 -12.14 -18.00
CA ILE A 99 0.39 -12.99 -19.07
C ILE A 99 -1.02 -12.52 -19.40
N TYR A 100 -1.25 -12.19 -20.67
CA TYR A 100 -2.47 -11.55 -21.11
C TYR A 100 -2.81 -11.91 -22.56
N ARG A 101 -4.03 -11.57 -22.98
CA ARG A 101 -4.50 -11.87 -24.33
C ARG A 101 -3.69 -11.11 -25.40
N ALA A 102 -3.26 -11.83 -26.43
CA ALA A 102 -2.42 -11.29 -27.49
C ALA A 102 -3.15 -10.29 -28.41
N THR A 103 -4.44 -10.50 -28.65
CA THR A 103 -5.26 -9.71 -29.58
C THR A 103 -6.43 -9.05 -28.85
N ALA A 104 -6.94 -7.94 -29.39
CA ALA A 104 -8.15 -7.33 -28.86
C ALA A 104 -9.34 -8.30 -28.90
N GLY A 105 -10.25 -8.16 -27.94
CA GLY A 105 -11.43 -9.01 -27.75
C GLY A 105 -11.61 -9.38 -26.29
N SER A 106 -12.71 -10.09 -26.00
CA SER A 106 -13.08 -10.52 -24.66
C SER A 106 -13.46 -12.01 -24.62
N GLY A 107 -13.59 -12.55 -23.41
CA GLY A 107 -14.01 -13.92 -23.13
C GLY A 107 -13.08 -14.63 -22.16
N ALA A 108 -13.33 -15.91 -21.90
CA ALA A 108 -12.42 -16.72 -21.11
C ALA A 108 -11.08 -16.91 -21.83
N ASN A 109 -10.00 -17.02 -21.05
CA ASN A 109 -8.72 -17.51 -21.53
C ASN A 109 -8.45 -18.89 -20.93
N ASP A 110 -7.86 -19.78 -21.73
CA ASP A 110 -7.34 -21.07 -21.27
C ASP A 110 -5.96 -21.33 -21.90
N PHE A 111 -4.95 -20.68 -21.35
CA PHE A 111 -3.58 -20.71 -21.87
C PHE A 111 -2.85 -21.95 -21.33
N LYS A 112 -2.50 -22.87 -22.23
CA LYS A 112 -1.75 -24.07 -21.89
C LYS A 112 -0.25 -23.90 -22.14
N GLY A 113 0.57 -24.42 -21.23
CA GLY A 113 2.01 -24.53 -21.45
C GLY A 113 2.80 -23.22 -21.36
N VAL A 114 2.32 -22.23 -20.61
CA VAL A 114 3.12 -21.03 -20.32
C VAL A 114 4.38 -21.44 -19.56
N THR A 115 5.55 -21.09 -20.09
CA THR A 115 6.84 -21.53 -19.56
C THR A 115 7.70 -20.33 -19.16
N LEU A 116 8.13 -20.35 -17.91
CA LEU A 116 9.05 -19.37 -17.33
C LEU A 116 10.43 -20.01 -17.09
N ARG A 117 11.47 -19.28 -17.46
CA ARG A 117 12.87 -19.65 -17.20
C ARG A 117 13.27 -19.27 -15.78
N TRP A 118 13.49 -20.27 -14.93
CA TRP A 118 14.00 -20.09 -13.58
C TRP A 118 15.53 -20.27 -13.55
N LEU A 119 16.25 -19.25 -13.09
CA LEU A 119 17.71 -19.26 -12.89
C LEU A 119 18.07 -19.82 -11.50
N HIS A 120 17.74 -21.09 -11.25
CA HIS A 120 17.81 -21.68 -9.91
C HIS A 120 19.20 -21.65 -9.26
N GLN A 121 20.28 -21.64 -10.04
CA GLN A 121 21.63 -21.49 -9.48
C GLN A 121 21.85 -20.10 -8.85
N ALA A 122 21.24 -19.04 -9.40
CA ALA A 122 21.30 -17.70 -8.81
C ALA A 122 20.61 -17.66 -7.43
N ASP A 123 19.65 -18.55 -7.20
CA ASP A 123 18.95 -18.70 -5.91
C ASP A 123 19.64 -19.72 -4.96
N GLY A 124 20.84 -20.16 -5.32
CA GLY A 124 21.62 -21.14 -4.56
C GLY A 124 20.94 -22.50 -4.46
N VAL A 125 20.27 -22.94 -5.53
CA VAL A 125 19.67 -24.27 -5.66
C VAL A 125 20.53 -25.10 -6.61
N ALA A 126 21.23 -26.09 -6.07
CA ALA A 126 22.10 -26.99 -6.85
C ALA A 126 21.29 -28.04 -7.62
N ASP A 127 20.40 -28.76 -6.92
CA ASP A 127 19.46 -29.69 -7.52
C ASP A 127 18.04 -29.10 -7.48
N PRO A 128 17.50 -28.59 -8.61
CA PRO A 128 16.14 -28.09 -8.65
C PRO A 128 15.14 -29.21 -8.38
N LYS A 129 15.45 -30.50 -8.59
CA LYS A 129 14.52 -31.61 -8.35
C LYS A 129 14.23 -31.82 -6.86
N ALA A 130 15.17 -31.47 -5.99
CA ALA A 130 15.03 -31.58 -4.55
C ALA A 130 14.16 -30.48 -3.91
N VAL A 131 13.86 -29.36 -4.59
CA VAL A 131 13.07 -28.28 -4.00
C VAL A 131 11.57 -28.38 -4.31
N GLU A 132 10.76 -27.89 -3.41
CA GLU A 132 9.34 -27.63 -3.65
C GLU A 132 9.17 -26.32 -4.41
N VAL A 133 8.16 -26.24 -5.29
CA VAL A 133 7.89 -25.06 -6.11
C VAL A 133 6.38 -24.80 -6.18
N LYS A 134 6.00 -23.52 -6.06
CA LYS A 134 4.64 -23.01 -6.25
C LYS A 134 4.64 -21.96 -7.35
N VAL A 135 3.67 -22.04 -8.25
CA VAL A 135 3.35 -20.98 -9.21
C VAL A 135 2.10 -20.29 -8.70
N LEU A 136 2.17 -18.97 -8.54
CA LEU A 136 1.10 -18.13 -8.02
C LEU A 136 0.73 -17.10 -9.08
N ALA A 137 -0.55 -16.71 -9.10
CA ALA A 137 -1.07 -15.75 -10.06
C ALA A 137 -2.00 -14.76 -9.35
N VAL A 138 -1.90 -13.48 -9.70
CA VAL A 138 -2.80 -12.41 -9.23
C VAL A 138 -3.41 -11.73 -10.46
N GLN A 139 -4.72 -11.50 -10.46
CA GLN A 139 -5.38 -10.78 -11.55
C GLN A 139 -5.06 -9.28 -11.48
N MET A 140 -4.59 -8.73 -12.58
CA MET A 140 -4.20 -7.34 -12.73
C MET A 140 -4.88 -6.70 -13.94
N VAL A 141 -4.90 -5.38 -13.98
CA VAL A 141 -5.33 -4.56 -15.12
C VAL A 141 -4.22 -3.59 -15.47
N TYR A 142 -3.90 -3.49 -16.76
CA TYR A 142 -2.94 -2.52 -17.28
C TYR A 142 -3.56 -1.12 -17.36
N VAL A 143 -3.03 -0.18 -16.59
CA VAL A 143 -3.36 1.25 -16.65
C VAL A 143 -2.30 1.93 -17.52
N PRO A 144 -2.64 2.40 -18.74
CA PRO A 144 -1.67 2.95 -19.67
C PRO A 144 -1.11 4.29 -19.22
N GLN A 145 0.04 4.66 -19.77
CA GLN A 145 0.62 5.99 -19.59
C GLN A 145 -0.28 7.03 -20.28
N CYS A 146 -0.69 8.04 -19.52
CA CYS A 146 -1.46 9.18 -20.03
C CYS A 146 -1.56 10.26 -18.95
N ALA A 147 -1.80 11.50 -19.38
CA ALA A 147 -2.24 12.57 -18.51
C ALA A 147 -3.63 12.27 -17.93
N PHE A 148 -3.92 12.83 -16.76
CA PHE A 148 -5.20 12.64 -16.08
C PHE A 148 -5.48 13.79 -15.10
N TRP A 149 -6.73 13.88 -14.65
CA TRP A 149 -7.18 14.90 -13.73
C TRP A 149 -7.24 14.38 -12.30
N ALA A 150 -6.64 15.11 -11.36
CA ALA A 150 -6.73 14.89 -9.92
C ALA A 150 -7.76 15.86 -9.32
N GLY A 151 -8.75 15.29 -8.63
CA GLY A 151 -9.92 16.04 -8.14
C GLY A 151 -11.05 16.10 -9.16
N ASP A 152 -12.24 16.52 -8.73
CA ASP A 152 -13.46 16.49 -9.56
C ASP A 152 -14.21 17.83 -9.76
N GLY A 153 -13.71 18.95 -9.22
CA GLY A 153 -14.39 20.23 -9.29
C GLY A 153 -15.55 20.43 -8.31
N SER A 154 -15.90 19.44 -7.47
CA SER A 154 -17.03 19.58 -6.56
C SER A 154 -16.88 20.77 -5.62
N THR A 155 -17.99 21.45 -5.40
CA THR A 155 -18.14 22.55 -4.43
C THR A 155 -19.16 22.22 -3.35
N THR A 156 -19.77 21.03 -3.40
CA THR A 156 -20.78 20.58 -2.44
C THR A 156 -20.17 19.56 -1.49
N VAL A 157 -20.47 19.69 -0.19
CA VAL A 157 -20.03 18.80 0.91
C VAL A 157 -18.58 18.26 0.73
N LEU A 158 -17.60 19.14 0.90
CA LEU A 158 -16.18 18.83 0.69
C LEU A 158 -15.59 17.90 1.77
N ALA A 159 -14.59 17.11 1.37
CA ALA A 159 -13.94 16.05 2.14
C ALA A 159 -12.41 16.09 2.07
N GLY A 160 -11.84 17.24 1.77
CA GLY A 160 -10.59 17.32 1.04
C GLY A 160 -10.77 16.88 -0.40
N GLN A 161 -10.01 17.52 -1.28
CA GLN A 161 -10.06 17.26 -2.71
C GLN A 161 -8.83 17.89 -3.35
N PHE A 162 -8.27 17.25 -4.37
CA PHE A 162 -7.22 17.88 -5.16
C PHE A 162 -7.75 19.03 -6.00
N SER A 163 -6.94 20.07 -6.15
CA SER A 163 -7.28 21.26 -6.91
C SER A 163 -6.07 21.86 -7.62
N ALA A 164 -6.32 22.70 -8.62
CA ALA A 164 -5.32 23.59 -9.18
C ALA A 164 -5.18 24.82 -8.26
N GLY A 165 -4.09 24.88 -7.49
CA GLY A 165 -3.87 25.92 -6.49
C GLY A 165 -5.00 26.00 -5.45
N ASP A 166 -5.40 27.24 -5.14
CA ASP A 166 -6.48 27.57 -4.20
C ASP A 166 -7.89 27.54 -4.82
N THR A 167 -8.03 27.08 -6.06
CA THR A 167 -9.29 27.09 -6.79
C THR A 167 -10.16 25.86 -6.50
N ALA A 168 -11.33 25.76 -7.16
CA ALA A 168 -12.11 24.53 -7.24
C ALA A 168 -11.71 23.65 -8.42
N ASP A 169 -10.96 24.17 -9.39
CA ASP A 169 -10.65 23.46 -10.64
C ASP A 169 -9.81 22.21 -10.32
N PRO A 170 -10.06 21.06 -10.96
CA PRO A 170 -9.19 19.90 -10.83
C PRO A 170 -7.80 20.18 -11.41
N PHE A 171 -6.77 19.48 -10.92
CA PHE A 171 -5.39 19.64 -11.39
C PHE A 171 -5.04 18.62 -12.47
N HIS A 172 -4.43 19.05 -13.57
CA HIS A 172 -4.03 18.17 -14.67
C HIS A 172 -2.60 17.67 -14.47
N ILE A 173 -2.43 16.36 -14.30
CA ILE A 173 -1.13 15.70 -14.13
C ILE A 173 -0.67 15.21 -15.51
N GLU A 174 0.43 15.77 -16.01
CA GLU A 174 0.90 15.55 -17.39
C GLU A 174 2.25 14.83 -17.49
N SER A 175 2.96 14.65 -16.37
CA SER A 175 4.24 13.94 -16.33
C SER A 175 4.53 13.35 -14.94
N GLU A 176 5.66 12.65 -14.82
CA GLU A 176 6.20 12.21 -13.52
C GLU A 176 7.14 13.24 -12.88
N ASP A 177 7.31 14.42 -13.48
CA ASP A 177 8.21 15.46 -12.96
C ASP A 177 7.77 15.94 -11.56
N ALA A 178 8.68 16.60 -10.84
CA ALA A 178 8.35 17.13 -9.51
C ALA A 178 7.20 18.15 -9.59
N ILE A 179 6.26 18.06 -8.65
CA ILE A 179 5.10 18.95 -8.54
C ILE A 179 5.21 19.75 -7.23
N THR A 180 4.95 21.05 -7.30
CA THR A 180 4.74 21.87 -6.11
C THR A 180 3.36 21.59 -5.53
N LEU A 181 3.30 21.27 -4.24
CA LEU A 181 2.06 21.09 -3.48
C LEU A 181 1.74 22.39 -2.74
N GLY A 182 0.46 22.75 -2.64
CA GLY A 182 0.00 23.97 -1.95
C GLY A 182 0.37 25.27 -2.69
N GLY A 183 0.15 26.42 -2.07
CA GLY A 183 0.23 27.72 -2.72
C GLY A 183 -1.00 28.05 -3.58
N GLU A 184 -1.15 29.34 -3.91
CA GLU A 184 -2.30 29.86 -4.66
C GLU A 184 -2.22 29.60 -6.18
N SER A 185 -1.01 29.33 -6.71
CA SER A 185 -0.81 29.14 -8.15
C SER A 185 -1.59 27.93 -8.69
N LYS A 186 -2.35 28.13 -9.77
CA LYS A 186 -3.02 27.03 -10.51
C LYS A 186 -2.06 25.97 -11.07
N LYS A 187 -0.75 26.25 -11.11
CA LYS A 187 0.29 25.28 -11.52
C LYS A 187 0.71 24.34 -10.38
N ASN A 188 0.20 24.56 -9.17
CA ASN A 188 0.49 23.73 -8.01
C ASN A 188 -0.68 22.77 -7.75
N LEU A 189 -0.38 21.59 -7.22
CA LEU A 189 -1.39 20.66 -6.73
C LEU A 189 -1.85 21.10 -5.33
N GLY A 190 -3.03 21.69 -5.26
CA GLY A 190 -3.70 22.10 -4.03
C GLY A 190 -4.56 20.99 -3.42
N ASN A 191 -5.02 21.23 -2.20
CA ASN A 191 -5.87 20.32 -1.42
C ASN A 191 -7.14 21.00 -0.88
N ARG A 192 -7.51 22.16 -1.45
CA ARG A 192 -8.65 22.98 -0.99
C ARG A 192 -8.53 23.32 0.50
N ASP A 193 -7.33 23.62 0.97
CA ASP A 193 -6.99 23.91 2.38
C ASP A 193 -7.47 22.84 3.38
N GLY A 194 -7.56 21.60 2.93
CA GLY A 194 -7.99 20.47 3.75
C GLY A 194 -9.46 20.52 4.19
N LEU A 195 -10.30 21.31 3.52
CA LEU A 195 -11.72 21.47 3.87
C LEU A 195 -12.46 20.13 3.96
N GLY A 196 -12.86 19.72 5.17
CA GLY A 196 -13.60 18.48 5.41
C GLY A 196 -12.74 17.21 5.52
N MET A 197 -11.41 17.35 5.52
CA MET A 197 -10.49 16.26 5.84
C MET A 197 -10.52 15.96 7.35
N TYR A 198 -10.39 14.68 7.71
CA TYR A 198 -10.31 14.29 9.11
C TYR A 198 -8.98 14.69 9.75
N ARG A 199 -7.87 14.66 8.98
CA ARG A 199 -6.58 15.20 9.41
C ARG A 199 -6.08 16.20 8.37
N ALA A 200 -5.57 17.33 8.85
CA ALA A 200 -4.91 18.31 7.99
C ALA A 200 -3.61 17.74 7.38
N GLU A 201 -3.27 18.25 6.20
CA GLU A 201 -2.02 17.98 5.49
C GLU A 201 -0.97 19.05 5.82
N ASP A 202 0.29 18.80 5.46
CA ASP A 202 1.40 19.73 5.69
C ASP A 202 1.64 20.75 4.56
N PHE A 203 0.64 20.93 3.69
CA PHE A 203 0.57 21.96 2.65
C PHE A 203 -0.84 22.55 2.53
N THR A 204 -0.93 23.83 2.18
CA THR A 204 -2.18 24.62 2.01
C THR A 204 -1.93 25.74 0.99
N SER A 205 -2.93 26.56 0.67
CA SER A 205 -2.79 27.81 -0.09
C SER A 205 -1.73 28.74 0.51
N GLY A 206 -1.59 28.75 1.84
CA GLY A 206 -0.59 29.55 2.57
C GLY A 206 0.80 28.90 2.72
N GLY A 207 1.01 27.65 2.30
CA GLY A 207 2.27 26.94 2.53
C GLY A 207 2.54 25.82 1.53
N THR A 208 3.76 25.79 0.97
CA THR A 208 4.13 24.86 -0.10
C THR A 208 4.99 23.69 0.37
N GLN A 209 4.90 22.58 -0.36
CA GLN A 209 5.78 21.41 -0.26
C GLN A 209 6.19 20.95 -1.66
N THR A 210 7.14 20.02 -1.75
CA THR A 210 7.53 19.39 -3.02
C THR A 210 7.13 17.92 -3.04
N LEU A 211 6.38 17.51 -4.05
CA LEU A 211 6.21 16.12 -4.42
C LEU A 211 7.32 15.74 -5.42
N PRO A 212 8.29 14.90 -5.05
CA PRO A 212 9.47 14.66 -5.87
C PRO A 212 9.14 13.84 -7.13
N ALA A 213 10.01 13.94 -8.15
CA ALA A 213 9.83 13.21 -9.41
C ALA A 213 9.76 11.68 -9.22
N ARG A 214 10.52 11.14 -8.26
CA ARG A 214 10.52 9.71 -7.92
C ARG A 214 9.20 9.17 -7.34
N PHE A 215 8.31 10.03 -6.83
CA PHE A 215 7.02 9.59 -6.31
C PHE A 215 6.08 9.26 -7.49
N PRO A 216 5.51 8.04 -7.58
CA PRO A 216 4.59 7.70 -8.65
C PRO A 216 3.32 8.54 -8.61
N LYS A 217 3.18 9.44 -9.57
CA LYS A 217 1.97 10.26 -9.74
C LYS A 217 0.91 9.50 -10.53
N GLY A 218 1.29 8.43 -11.21
CA GLY A 218 0.39 7.62 -12.03
C GLY A 218 0.33 8.10 -13.48
N HIS A 219 1.10 9.13 -13.87
CA HIS A 219 1.23 9.47 -15.29
C HIS A 219 1.83 8.28 -16.05
N ALA A 220 2.91 7.68 -15.51
CA ALA A 220 3.51 6.46 -16.05
C ALA A 220 2.53 5.27 -16.00
N ALA A 221 2.75 4.29 -16.88
CA ALA A 221 1.94 3.08 -16.93
C ALA A 221 2.22 2.15 -15.73
N PHE A 222 1.18 1.52 -15.21
CA PHE A 222 1.27 0.54 -14.13
C PHE A 222 0.20 -0.53 -14.27
N TYR A 223 0.40 -1.65 -13.60
CA TYR A 223 -0.61 -2.68 -13.39
C TYR A 223 -1.22 -2.52 -12.00
N CYS A 224 -2.54 -2.60 -11.90
CA CYS A 224 -3.28 -2.59 -10.63
C CYS A 224 -4.00 -3.92 -10.45
N MET A 225 -4.05 -4.46 -9.23
CA MET A 225 -4.90 -5.64 -8.99
C MET A 225 -6.35 -5.34 -9.39
N ARG A 226 -6.98 -6.30 -10.06
CA ARG A 226 -8.33 -6.14 -10.62
C ARG A 226 -9.40 -5.96 -9.54
N HIS A 227 -9.20 -6.56 -8.38
CA HIS A 227 -10.05 -6.47 -7.20
C HIS A 227 -9.19 -6.49 -5.93
N GLU A 228 -9.80 -6.24 -4.78
CA GLU A 228 -9.16 -6.37 -3.47
C GLU A 228 -8.63 -7.80 -3.27
N THR A 229 -7.60 -7.92 -2.44
CA THR A 229 -7.06 -9.24 -2.04
C THR A 229 -8.14 -10.07 -1.36
N THR A 230 -8.38 -11.28 -1.86
CA THR A 230 -9.35 -12.22 -1.30
C THR A 230 -8.78 -13.01 -0.12
N GLU A 231 -9.64 -13.59 0.73
CA GLU A 231 -9.18 -14.46 1.83
C GLU A 231 -8.37 -15.65 1.31
N GLY A 232 -8.71 -16.21 0.14
CA GLY A 232 -7.98 -17.31 -0.48
C GLY A 232 -6.57 -16.93 -0.93
N GLU A 233 -6.43 -15.79 -1.59
CA GLU A 233 -5.11 -15.25 -1.99
C GLU A 233 -4.25 -14.95 -0.75
N TYR A 234 -4.86 -14.38 0.30
CA TYR A 234 -4.16 -14.11 1.55
C TYR A 234 -3.74 -15.40 2.29
N VAL A 235 -4.55 -16.46 2.22
CA VAL A 235 -4.18 -17.79 2.76
C VAL A 235 -3.00 -18.39 2.01
N GLU A 236 -2.92 -18.26 0.68
CA GLU A 236 -1.73 -18.70 -0.07
C GLU A 236 -0.47 -17.94 0.33
N PHE A 237 -0.59 -16.63 0.58
CA PHE A 237 0.47 -15.84 1.19
C PHE A 237 0.89 -16.42 2.55
N LEU A 238 -0.04 -16.55 3.52
CA LEU A 238 0.26 -17.10 4.86
C LEU A 238 0.93 -18.47 4.79
N ASN A 239 0.48 -19.35 3.89
CA ASN A 239 1.01 -20.71 3.71
C ASN A 239 2.41 -20.76 3.06
N THR A 240 2.99 -19.61 2.73
CA THR A 240 4.37 -19.50 2.24
C THR A 240 5.29 -18.68 3.15
N VAL A 241 4.77 -18.24 4.29
CA VAL A 241 5.50 -17.48 5.30
C VAL A 241 5.99 -18.41 6.43
N VAL A 242 7.17 -18.10 6.97
CA VAL A 242 7.77 -18.79 8.12
C VAL A 242 6.89 -18.69 9.38
N LEU A 243 6.96 -19.71 10.25
CA LEU A 243 6.06 -19.90 11.39
C LEU A 243 6.00 -18.69 12.34
N ASP A 244 7.16 -18.11 12.65
CA ASP A 244 7.30 -16.97 13.57
C ASP A 244 6.56 -15.71 13.10
N ARG A 245 6.34 -15.58 11.79
CA ARG A 245 5.64 -14.45 11.16
C ARG A 245 4.18 -14.73 10.88
N GLN A 246 3.79 -15.98 10.62
CA GLN A 246 2.40 -16.35 10.32
C GLN A 246 1.42 -15.84 11.39
N GLY A 247 1.76 -15.99 12.67
CA GLY A 247 0.90 -15.52 13.77
C GLY A 247 0.70 -14.00 13.82
N ARG A 248 1.67 -13.22 13.34
CA ARG A 248 1.57 -11.74 13.30
C ARG A 248 0.75 -11.24 12.11
N LEU A 249 0.79 -11.97 11.00
CA LEU A 249 0.14 -11.62 9.74
C LEU A 249 -1.28 -12.21 9.62
N ALA A 250 -1.62 -13.27 10.34
CA ALA A 250 -2.92 -13.91 10.22
C ALA A 250 -4.05 -13.04 10.85
N PRO A 251 -5.10 -12.67 10.08
CA PRO A 251 -6.23 -11.89 10.60
C PRO A 251 -7.29 -12.76 11.29
N ILE A 252 -6.84 -13.52 12.29
CA ILE A 252 -7.70 -14.38 13.12
C ILE A 252 -8.03 -13.63 14.42
N GLU A 253 -9.11 -12.86 14.38
CA GLU A 253 -9.65 -12.13 15.55
C GLU A 253 -11.18 -12.29 15.60
N LEU A 254 -11.79 -11.99 16.75
CA LEU A 254 -13.22 -11.91 16.92
C LEU A 254 -13.70 -10.45 16.89
N ILE A 255 -14.88 -10.22 16.32
CA ILE A 255 -15.66 -8.98 16.41
C ILE A 255 -17.02 -9.37 16.95
N GLU A 256 -17.41 -8.82 18.10
CA GLU A 256 -18.73 -9.06 18.71
C GLU A 256 -19.03 -10.56 18.87
N GLY A 257 -18.00 -11.36 19.19
CA GLY A 257 -18.09 -12.81 19.35
C GLY A 257 -18.11 -13.61 18.05
N GLN A 258 -17.99 -12.97 16.87
CA GLN A 258 -17.95 -13.63 15.56
C GLN A 258 -16.57 -13.53 14.91
N PRO A 259 -16.13 -14.52 14.11
CA PRO A 259 -14.86 -14.45 13.39
C PRO A 259 -14.80 -13.26 12.42
N LEU A 260 -13.73 -12.46 12.53
CA LEU A 260 -13.43 -11.36 11.60
C LEU A 260 -13.35 -11.87 10.16
N THR A 261 -12.56 -12.92 9.90
CA THR A 261 -12.44 -13.57 8.58
C THR A 261 -12.93 -15.02 8.63
N GLY A 262 -12.99 -15.68 7.48
CA GLY A 262 -13.17 -17.13 7.38
C GLY A 262 -11.85 -17.90 7.51
N ILE A 263 -10.74 -17.18 7.72
CA ILE A 263 -9.39 -17.75 7.83
C ILE A 263 -9.24 -18.45 9.18
N LYS A 264 -8.71 -19.68 9.12
CA LYS A 264 -8.46 -20.53 10.28
C LYS A 264 -7.18 -21.33 10.12
N ILE A 265 -6.64 -21.78 11.24
CA ILE A 265 -5.54 -22.74 11.28
C ILE A 265 -6.14 -24.13 10.99
N ALA A 266 -5.84 -24.69 9.82
CA ALA A 266 -6.23 -26.05 9.44
C ALA A 266 -5.29 -27.10 10.05
N VAL A 267 -3.99 -26.79 10.08
CA VAL A 267 -2.98 -27.61 10.75
C VAL A 267 -2.10 -26.69 11.62
N PRO A 268 -2.04 -26.92 12.95
CA PRO A 268 -1.18 -26.15 13.83
C PRO A 268 0.30 -26.27 13.43
N GLY A 269 1.01 -25.15 13.51
CA GLY A 269 2.46 -25.12 13.30
C GLY A 269 3.22 -25.73 14.48
N LYS A 270 4.44 -26.17 14.21
CA LYS A 270 5.40 -26.70 15.20
C LYS A 270 6.82 -26.26 14.82
N PRO A 271 7.81 -26.29 15.74
CA PRO A 271 9.20 -25.97 15.37
C PRO A 271 9.64 -26.73 14.10
N ALA A 272 10.23 -26.01 13.15
CA ALA A 272 10.61 -26.49 11.81
C ALA A 272 9.47 -26.93 10.86
N ALA A 273 8.20 -26.64 11.19
CA ALA A 273 7.08 -26.80 10.27
C ALA A 273 6.01 -25.71 10.50
N ALA A 274 5.89 -24.80 9.53
CA ALA A 274 4.89 -23.72 9.53
C ALA A 274 3.45 -24.27 9.65
N ALA A 275 2.56 -23.44 10.20
CA ALA A 275 1.13 -23.76 10.25
C ALA A 275 0.53 -23.76 8.84
N VAL A 276 -0.54 -24.53 8.65
CA VAL A 276 -1.34 -24.50 7.43
C VAL A 276 -2.65 -23.78 7.71
N TYR A 277 -2.91 -22.73 6.94
CA TYR A 277 -4.12 -21.94 6.98
C TYR A 277 -5.09 -22.38 5.87
N ALA A 278 -6.39 -22.20 6.14
CA ALA A 278 -7.48 -22.36 5.19
C ALA A 278 -8.50 -21.25 5.40
N SER A 279 -9.38 -21.00 4.41
CA SER A 279 -10.54 -20.12 4.57
C SER A 279 -11.83 -20.87 4.21
N ASP A 280 -12.88 -20.65 5.00
CA ASP A 280 -14.25 -21.12 4.67
C ASP A 280 -14.97 -20.22 3.63
N ARG A 281 -14.34 -19.10 3.26
CA ARG A 281 -14.88 -18.05 2.38
C ARG A 281 -13.80 -17.51 1.42
N PRO A 282 -13.06 -18.36 0.69
CA PRO A 282 -11.83 -17.97 0.00
C PRO A 282 -12.02 -16.90 -1.09
N HIS A 283 -13.25 -16.66 -1.55
CA HIS A 283 -13.56 -15.69 -2.60
C HIS A 283 -13.90 -14.29 -2.06
N VAL A 284 -14.19 -14.18 -0.77
CA VAL A 284 -14.56 -12.90 -0.12
C VAL A 284 -13.33 -12.02 0.04
N ALA A 285 -13.49 -10.71 -0.10
CA ALA A 285 -12.40 -9.76 0.15
C ALA A 285 -11.87 -9.88 1.59
N CYS A 286 -10.55 -9.96 1.74
CA CYS A 286 -9.89 -10.12 3.03
C CYS A 286 -9.87 -8.77 3.77
N ARG A 287 -10.36 -8.76 5.01
CA ARG A 287 -10.54 -7.55 5.82
C ARG A 287 -9.76 -7.58 7.13
N GLY A 288 -9.66 -6.42 7.79
CA GLY A 288 -8.90 -6.32 9.04
C GLY A 288 -7.40 -6.25 8.80
N LEU A 289 -7.01 -5.80 7.60
CA LEU A 289 -5.63 -5.72 7.17
C LEU A 289 -5.02 -4.39 7.64
N ILE A 290 -3.78 -4.47 8.10
CA ILE A 290 -3.00 -3.34 8.58
C ILE A 290 -1.81 -3.11 7.66
N TRP A 291 -1.10 -1.99 7.87
CA TRP A 291 0.04 -1.59 7.05
C TRP A 291 1.07 -2.71 6.86
N SER A 292 1.44 -3.42 7.93
CA SER A 292 2.42 -4.51 7.85
C SER A 292 1.94 -5.70 7.01
N ASP A 293 0.63 -5.91 6.89
CA ASP A 293 0.08 -6.95 6.04
C ASP A 293 0.22 -6.58 4.57
N LEU A 294 -0.12 -5.32 4.23
CA LEU A 294 0.02 -4.78 2.88
C LEU A 294 1.48 -4.83 2.41
N THR A 295 2.42 -4.33 3.22
CA THR A 295 3.82 -4.29 2.82
C THR A 295 4.42 -5.68 2.72
N ALA A 296 4.10 -6.60 3.65
CA ALA A 296 4.56 -7.97 3.56
C ALA A 296 3.98 -8.71 2.34
N TYR A 297 2.69 -8.53 2.04
CA TYR A 297 2.06 -9.10 0.85
C TYR A 297 2.65 -8.52 -0.44
N ALA A 298 2.84 -7.20 -0.50
CA ALA A 298 3.44 -6.53 -1.65
C ALA A 298 4.87 -7.03 -1.90
N ALA A 299 5.70 -7.14 -0.86
CA ALA A 299 7.04 -7.71 -0.99
C ALA A 299 7.01 -9.18 -1.41
N TRP A 300 6.13 -9.97 -0.82
CA TRP A 300 5.93 -11.36 -1.20
C TRP A 300 5.56 -11.51 -2.69
N ALA A 301 4.66 -10.70 -3.20
CA ALA A 301 4.21 -10.78 -4.59
C ALA A 301 5.13 -10.04 -5.58
N GLY A 302 6.17 -9.34 -5.13
CA GLY A 302 6.98 -8.48 -6.01
C GLY A 302 6.20 -7.26 -6.53
N LEU A 303 5.27 -6.75 -5.74
CA LEU A 303 4.42 -5.60 -6.03
C LEU A 303 4.83 -4.42 -5.13
N ARG A 304 4.05 -3.34 -5.17
CA ARG A 304 4.18 -2.19 -4.28
C ARG A 304 2.81 -1.63 -3.87
N PRO A 305 2.74 -0.85 -2.80
CA PRO A 305 1.56 -0.06 -2.51
C PRO A 305 1.20 0.92 -3.63
N MET A 306 -0.09 1.20 -3.77
CA MET A 306 -0.65 2.19 -4.68
C MET A 306 -0.58 3.60 -4.08
N THR A 307 -0.26 4.62 -4.86
CA THR A 307 -0.36 6.02 -4.41
C THR A 307 -1.78 6.55 -4.53
N GLU A 308 -2.14 7.60 -3.79
CA GLU A 308 -3.47 8.20 -3.91
C GLU A 308 -3.73 8.82 -5.31
N LEU A 309 -2.67 9.23 -6.00
CA LEU A 309 -2.75 9.75 -7.37
C LEU A 309 -2.94 8.63 -8.39
N GLU A 310 -2.28 7.48 -8.19
CA GLU A 310 -2.57 6.26 -8.96
C GLU A 310 -4.00 5.77 -8.75
N TYR A 311 -4.55 5.90 -7.53
CA TYR A 311 -5.96 5.60 -7.25
C TYR A 311 -6.92 6.50 -8.04
N GLU A 312 -6.68 7.82 -8.10
CA GLU A 312 -7.48 8.77 -8.91
C GLU A 312 -7.49 8.35 -10.38
N LYS A 313 -6.30 8.07 -10.94
CA LYS A 313 -6.20 7.60 -12.32
C LYS A 313 -6.84 6.23 -12.52
N ALA A 314 -6.67 5.31 -11.58
CA ALA A 314 -7.26 3.98 -11.64
C ALA A 314 -8.80 4.04 -11.67
N CYS A 315 -9.41 5.03 -11.01
CA CYS A 315 -10.85 5.29 -11.06
C CYS A 315 -11.29 5.91 -12.40
N ARG A 316 -10.74 7.09 -12.74
CA ARG A 316 -11.29 7.98 -13.76
C ARG A 316 -10.69 7.80 -15.16
N GLY A 317 -9.43 7.37 -15.23
CA GLY A 317 -8.64 7.48 -16.44
C GLY A 317 -8.37 8.93 -16.85
N PRO A 318 -8.24 9.22 -18.16
CA PRO A 318 -7.86 10.55 -18.64
C PRO A 318 -9.04 11.52 -18.75
N LEU A 319 -10.27 11.05 -18.50
CA LEU A 319 -11.47 11.84 -18.74
C LEU A 319 -11.51 13.10 -17.85
N ARG A 320 -12.06 14.18 -18.40
CA ARG A 320 -12.42 15.37 -17.64
C ARG A 320 -13.35 14.95 -16.49
N PRO A 321 -13.14 15.44 -15.27
CA PRO A 321 -13.91 14.97 -14.15
C PRO A 321 -15.37 15.37 -14.22
N VAL A 322 -16.21 14.52 -13.66
CA VAL A 322 -17.60 14.83 -13.32
C VAL A 322 -17.64 15.07 -11.82
N ALA A 323 -18.14 16.22 -11.38
CA ALA A 323 -18.26 16.52 -9.96
C ALA A 323 -19.07 15.43 -9.25
N ASP A 324 -18.59 15.01 -8.08
CA ASP A 324 -19.20 13.97 -7.24
C ASP A 324 -19.17 12.55 -7.84
N GLU A 325 -18.36 12.29 -8.85
CA GLU A 325 -18.34 10.98 -9.52
C GLU A 325 -17.76 9.85 -8.67
N PHE A 326 -18.30 8.67 -8.92
CA PHE A 326 -17.77 7.40 -8.42
C PHE A 326 -16.80 6.78 -9.44
N ALA A 327 -16.20 5.64 -9.11
CA ALA A 327 -15.22 4.97 -9.96
C ALA A 327 -15.73 4.68 -11.39
N TRP A 328 -17.04 4.46 -11.57
CA TRP A 328 -17.66 4.24 -12.88
C TRP A 328 -17.95 5.51 -13.70
N GLY A 329 -17.61 6.69 -13.18
CA GLY A 329 -17.61 7.96 -13.94
C GLY A 329 -18.94 8.70 -14.00
N THR A 330 -19.91 8.30 -13.18
CA THR A 330 -21.16 9.06 -12.98
C THR A 330 -21.28 9.48 -11.52
N ALA A 331 -22.10 10.50 -11.25
CA ALA A 331 -22.40 10.97 -9.89
C ALA A 331 -23.52 10.16 -9.20
N GLY A 332 -23.99 9.06 -9.81
CA GLY A 332 -25.07 8.22 -9.29
C GLY A 332 -24.57 6.87 -8.79
N VAL A 333 -25.03 6.44 -7.62
CA VAL A 333 -24.83 5.10 -7.05
C VAL A 333 -26.17 4.51 -6.61
N VAL A 334 -26.28 3.19 -6.58
CA VAL A 334 -27.45 2.48 -6.05
C VAL A 334 -27.64 2.68 -4.55
N GLY A 335 -28.89 2.61 -4.10
CA GLY A 335 -29.25 2.66 -2.69
C GLY A 335 -29.53 4.05 -2.13
N THR A 336 -29.77 4.08 -0.82
CA THR A 336 -30.26 5.29 -0.12
C THR A 336 -29.14 5.92 0.71
N ALA A 337 -28.84 7.18 0.43
CA ALA A 337 -27.86 7.94 1.20
C ALA A 337 -28.49 8.51 2.48
N TYR A 338 -27.93 8.12 3.63
CA TYR A 338 -28.28 8.72 4.91
C TYR A 338 -27.47 10.00 5.15
N ARG A 339 -28.14 11.10 5.47
CA ARG A 339 -27.49 12.39 5.79
C ARG A 339 -26.84 12.37 7.17
N SER A 340 -27.42 11.63 8.12
CA SER A 340 -26.87 11.39 9.44
C SER A 340 -27.46 10.12 10.08
N HIS A 341 -26.87 9.66 11.18
CA HIS A 341 -27.40 8.56 11.99
C HIS A 341 -28.81 8.82 12.56
N LYS A 342 -29.28 10.08 12.54
CA LYS A 342 -30.64 10.47 12.97
C LYS A 342 -31.66 10.39 11.83
N ASP A 343 -31.20 10.28 10.59
CA ASP A 343 -32.03 10.28 9.37
C ASP A 343 -32.29 8.88 8.81
N VAL A 344 -32.00 7.82 9.57
CA VAL A 344 -32.33 6.45 9.15
C VAL A 344 -33.85 6.34 9.01
N VAL A 345 -34.30 6.23 7.77
CA VAL A 345 -35.72 6.07 7.43
C VAL A 345 -36.22 4.76 8.04
N ARG A 346 -37.20 4.83 8.95
CA ARG A 346 -37.85 3.64 9.50
C ARG A 346 -38.73 3.00 8.42
N GLY A 347 -38.66 1.67 8.27
CA GLY A 347 -39.44 0.91 7.30
C GLY A 347 -38.59 0.02 6.41
N ASP A 348 -39.24 -0.55 5.40
CA ASP A 348 -38.56 -1.32 4.36
C ASP A 348 -37.65 -0.39 3.53
N GLN A 349 -36.45 -0.87 3.22
CA GLN A 349 -35.47 -0.15 2.43
C GLN A 349 -34.91 -1.05 1.35
N ASP A 350 -34.78 -0.49 0.16
CA ASP A 350 -34.13 -1.13 -0.97
C ASP A 350 -32.70 -1.55 -0.64
N GLY A 351 -32.22 -2.58 -1.32
CA GLY A 351 -30.85 -3.02 -1.18
C GLY A 351 -30.64 -4.41 -1.74
N TYR A 352 -29.41 -4.91 -1.60
CA TYR A 352 -29.06 -6.22 -2.11
C TYR A 352 -29.54 -7.35 -1.20
N ALA A 353 -30.18 -8.34 -1.80
CA ALA A 353 -30.25 -9.70 -1.28
C ALA A 353 -29.05 -10.50 -1.84
N VAL A 354 -28.18 -10.98 -0.96
CA VAL A 354 -27.00 -11.80 -1.28
C VAL A 354 -27.34 -13.27 -1.13
N GLN A 355 -27.08 -14.03 -2.18
CA GLN A 355 -27.31 -15.46 -2.24
C GLN A 355 -25.98 -16.22 -2.24
N ASN A 356 -25.95 -17.38 -1.60
CA ASN A 356 -24.76 -18.23 -1.48
C ASN A 356 -23.55 -17.50 -0.87
N PHE A 357 -23.76 -16.77 0.23
CA PHE A 357 -22.73 -15.94 0.84
C PHE A 357 -21.42 -16.70 1.06
N GLY A 358 -20.30 -16.13 0.63
CA GLY A 358 -18.95 -16.71 0.73
C GLY A 358 -18.69 -17.98 -0.10
N LYS A 359 -19.61 -18.37 -0.99
CA LYS A 359 -19.43 -19.51 -1.92
C LYS A 359 -18.92 -19.04 -3.29
N PRO A 360 -18.37 -19.94 -4.13
CA PRO A 360 -17.88 -19.57 -5.46
C PRO A 360 -18.96 -18.91 -6.35
N ASN A 361 -20.24 -19.26 -6.15
CA ASN A 361 -21.39 -18.72 -6.85
C ASN A 361 -22.16 -17.66 -6.04
N GLU A 362 -21.47 -16.93 -5.16
CA GLU A 362 -22.02 -15.77 -4.46
C GLU A 362 -22.48 -14.70 -5.45
N ARG A 363 -23.72 -14.24 -5.29
CA ARG A 363 -24.35 -13.23 -6.15
C ARG A 363 -25.21 -12.27 -5.35
N ALA A 364 -25.20 -11.00 -5.75
CA ALA A 364 -26.06 -9.95 -5.19
C ALA A 364 -27.21 -9.65 -6.16
N VAL A 365 -28.44 -9.60 -5.66
CA VAL A 365 -29.64 -9.27 -6.42
C VAL A 365 -30.30 -8.06 -5.79
N TRP A 366 -30.49 -7.01 -6.57
CA TRP A 366 -31.16 -5.81 -6.08
C TRP A 366 -32.64 -6.09 -5.75
N GLN A 367 -33.13 -5.52 -4.65
CA GLN A 367 -34.54 -5.55 -4.24
C GLN A 367 -34.99 -4.11 -4.01
N GLY A 368 -36.03 -3.67 -4.73
CA GLY A 368 -36.60 -2.32 -4.62
C GLY A 368 -36.32 -1.42 -5.82
N ASP A 369 -36.69 -0.15 -5.72
CA ASP A 369 -36.79 0.76 -6.88
C ASP A 369 -35.51 1.58 -7.14
N ASN A 370 -34.63 1.72 -6.14
CA ASN A 370 -33.39 2.50 -6.22
C ASN A 370 -32.17 1.70 -6.73
N GLY A 371 -32.42 0.80 -7.67
CA GLY A 371 -31.43 -0.14 -8.21
C GLY A 371 -30.51 0.44 -9.27
N PRO A 372 -29.59 -0.41 -9.78
CA PRO A 372 -28.66 0.01 -10.82
C PRO A 372 -29.38 0.33 -12.12
N ASP A 373 -28.84 1.31 -12.83
CA ASP A 373 -29.22 1.66 -14.19
C ASP A 373 -28.01 2.23 -14.95
N ALA A 374 -28.25 2.84 -16.12
CA ALA A 374 -27.20 3.42 -16.93
C ALA A 374 -26.44 4.58 -16.25
N THR A 375 -26.99 5.16 -15.18
CA THR A 375 -26.46 6.32 -14.44
C THR A 375 -26.09 6.02 -12.99
N ARG A 376 -26.69 4.98 -12.39
CA ARG A 376 -26.43 4.54 -11.02
C ARG A 376 -25.62 3.25 -11.01
N GLY A 377 -24.36 3.36 -10.64
CA GLY A 377 -23.47 2.20 -10.58
C GLY A 377 -23.58 1.40 -9.29
N ASN A 378 -23.16 0.14 -9.37
CA ASN A 378 -23.17 -0.77 -8.25
C ASN A 378 -21.98 -0.55 -7.31
N ALA A 379 -22.24 -0.62 -6.00
CA ALA A 379 -21.23 -0.59 -4.96
C ALA A 379 -21.69 -1.35 -3.73
N VAL A 380 -20.74 -1.91 -2.98
CA VAL A 380 -20.97 -2.52 -1.65
C VAL A 380 -20.76 -1.45 -0.58
N TRP A 381 -21.85 -0.89 -0.07
CA TRP A 381 -21.81 0.19 0.93
C TRP A 381 -23.09 0.19 1.79
N ASP A 382 -23.10 0.98 2.87
CA ASP A 382 -24.18 0.94 3.87
C ASP A 382 -25.55 1.34 3.31
N GLY A 383 -25.61 2.25 2.33
CA GLY A 383 -26.87 2.63 1.67
C GLY A 383 -27.44 1.57 0.73
N ALA A 384 -26.67 0.53 0.40
CA ALA A 384 -27.11 -0.62 -0.37
C ALA A 384 -27.49 -1.83 0.50
N VAL A 385 -27.45 -1.69 1.83
CA VAL A 385 -27.86 -2.74 2.78
C VAL A 385 -29.39 -2.77 2.88
N ARG A 386 -29.98 -3.89 2.45
CA ARG A 386 -31.42 -4.12 2.49
C ARG A 386 -31.95 -4.16 3.93
N ARG A 387 -33.04 -3.45 4.20
CA ARG A 387 -33.70 -3.45 5.52
C ARG A 387 -35.19 -3.74 5.41
N VAL A 388 -35.74 -4.39 6.42
CA VAL A 388 -37.15 -4.83 6.46
C VAL A 388 -37.80 -4.54 7.81
N GLY A 389 -39.12 -4.39 7.77
CA GLY A 389 -39.98 -4.18 8.91
C GLY A 389 -39.99 -2.72 9.40
N LYS A 390 -40.94 -2.42 10.28
CA LYS A 390 -41.18 -1.06 10.82
C LYS A 390 -39.96 -0.44 11.51
N SER A 391 -39.04 -1.27 12.03
CA SER A 391 -37.81 -0.83 12.70
C SER A 391 -36.61 -0.66 11.76
N GLY A 392 -36.72 -1.03 10.47
CA GLY A 392 -35.58 -1.02 9.54
C GLY A 392 -34.50 -2.01 9.98
N THR A 393 -34.87 -3.26 10.24
CA THR A 393 -33.92 -4.31 10.64
C THR A 393 -33.16 -4.79 9.40
N VAL A 394 -31.85 -5.03 9.51
CA VAL A 394 -31.05 -5.62 8.41
C VAL A 394 -31.66 -6.97 8.03
N ALA A 395 -31.98 -7.14 6.75
CA ALA A 395 -32.64 -8.36 6.29
C ALA A 395 -31.72 -9.59 6.41
N ALA A 396 -32.30 -10.77 6.58
CA ALA A 396 -31.53 -12.00 6.78
C ALA A 396 -30.64 -12.38 5.58
N ASP A 397 -31.01 -11.95 4.38
CA ASP A 397 -30.29 -12.11 3.12
C ASP A 397 -29.53 -10.84 2.70
N ALA A 398 -29.49 -9.79 3.52
CA ALA A 398 -28.79 -8.55 3.16
C ALA A 398 -27.27 -8.72 3.14
N ILE A 399 -26.56 -7.71 2.63
CA ILE A 399 -25.11 -7.58 2.84
C ILE A 399 -24.82 -7.46 4.34
N LYS A 400 -23.90 -8.30 4.85
CA LYS A 400 -23.52 -8.36 6.29
C LYS A 400 -22.05 -8.05 6.53
N GLY A 401 -21.35 -7.61 5.50
CA GLY A 401 -19.90 -7.40 5.49
C GLY A 401 -19.36 -7.49 4.07
N PRO A 402 -18.04 -7.63 3.93
CA PRO A 402 -17.42 -7.77 2.63
C PRO A 402 -17.96 -9.00 1.89
N VAL A 403 -18.04 -8.87 0.58
CA VAL A 403 -18.50 -9.93 -0.33
C VAL A 403 -17.39 -10.34 -1.28
N ARG A 404 -17.65 -11.32 -2.14
CA ARG A 404 -16.74 -11.75 -3.20
C ARG A 404 -16.29 -10.57 -4.07
N GLY A 405 -15.00 -10.50 -4.35
CA GLY A 405 -14.47 -9.54 -5.32
C GLY A 405 -15.14 -9.75 -6.68
N ALA A 406 -15.45 -8.65 -7.38
CA ALA A 406 -16.17 -8.69 -8.66
C ALA A 406 -17.62 -9.22 -8.59
N ILE A 407 -18.31 -9.05 -7.45
CA ILE A 407 -19.68 -9.59 -7.28
C ILE A 407 -20.68 -9.09 -8.32
N PHE A 408 -20.52 -7.86 -8.83
CA PHE A 408 -21.43 -7.25 -9.81
C PHE A 408 -21.02 -7.47 -11.27
N ALA A 409 -19.80 -7.93 -11.52
CA ALA A 409 -19.31 -8.12 -12.88
C ALA A 409 -19.90 -9.41 -13.48
N THR A 410 -20.48 -9.28 -14.67
CA THR A 410 -21.02 -10.38 -15.49
C THR A 410 -20.44 -10.29 -16.91
N PRO A 411 -20.62 -11.32 -17.76
CA PRO A 411 -20.21 -11.22 -19.16
C PRO A 411 -20.78 -10.02 -19.91
N ASP A 412 -21.99 -9.57 -19.53
CA ASP A 412 -22.74 -8.52 -20.23
C ASP A 412 -22.71 -7.17 -19.49
N SER A 413 -22.12 -7.10 -18.29
CA SER A 413 -22.09 -5.87 -17.51
C SER A 413 -21.13 -4.84 -18.12
N GLY A 414 -21.64 -3.67 -18.47
CA GLY A 414 -20.81 -2.49 -18.77
C GLY A 414 -20.24 -1.85 -17.50
N ARG A 415 -19.43 -0.79 -17.68
CA ARG A 415 -18.72 -0.07 -16.59
C ARG A 415 -19.60 0.25 -15.38
N VAL A 416 -20.75 0.90 -15.61
CA VAL A 416 -21.66 1.34 -14.54
C VAL A 416 -22.31 0.15 -13.82
N ALA A 417 -22.85 -0.81 -14.58
CA ALA A 417 -23.47 -2.01 -14.01
C ALA A 417 -22.48 -2.90 -13.25
N ALA A 418 -21.21 -2.95 -13.66
CA ALA A 418 -20.17 -3.69 -12.94
C ALA A 418 -19.61 -2.95 -11.72
N GLY A 419 -19.95 -1.66 -11.52
CA GLY A 419 -19.25 -0.81 -10.55
C GLY A 419 -17.76 -0.61 -10.90
N ALA A 420 -17.40 -0.81 -12.17
CA ALA A 420 -16.03 -0.86 -12.63
C ALA A 420 -15.45 0.53 -12.90
N SER A 421 -14.15 0.65 -12.77
CA SER A 421 -13.40 1.85 -13.14
C SER A 421 -13.33 2.06 -14.65
N TYR A 422 -12.80 3.21 -15.10
CA TYR A 422 -12.56 3.46 -16.53
C TYR A 422 -11.72 2.35 -17.18
N TRP A 423 -10.81 1.75 -16.43
CA TRP A 423 -9.93 0.68 -16.89
C TRP A 423 -10.49 -0.72 -16.64
N GLY A 424 -11.69 -0.88 -16.08
CA GLY A 424 -12.24 -2.19 -15.74
C GLY A 424 -11.72 -2.78 -14.42
N ILE A 425 -11.11 -1.94 -13.56
CA ILE A 425 -10.76 -2.31 -12.18
C ILE A 425 -12.02 -2.28 -11.32
N LEU A 426 -12.23 -3.28 -10.49
CA LEU A 426 -13.49 -3.50 -9.77
C LEU A 426 -13.39 -3.03 -8.32
N GLU A 427 -14.55 -2.65 -7.77
CA GLU A 427 -14.73 -2.30 -6.35
C GLU A 427 -13.74 -1.23 -5.83
N LEU A 428 -13.39 -0.21 -6.62
CA LEU A 428 -12.59 0.92 -6.10
C LEU A 428 -13.44 1.81 -5.17
N GLY A 429 -14.75 1.92 -5.43
CA GLY A 429 -15.67 2.78 -4.70
C GLY A 429 -16.49 2.07 -3.62
N GLY A 430 -16.04 0.97 -3.02
CA GLY A 430 -16.82 0.24 -2.01
C GLY A 430 -16.18 -1.08 -1.59
N ASN A 431 -16.94 -1.91 -0.87
CA ASN A 431 -16.55 -3.18 -0.26
C ASN A 431 -15.58 -2.98 0.93
N LEU A 432 -14.33 -2.59 0.69
CA LEU A 432 -13.35 -2.22 1.70
C LEU A 432 -12.61 -0.93 1.33
N TRP A 433 -12.16 -0.23 2.36
CA TRP A 433 -11.23 0.89 2.23
C TRP A 433 -9.87 0.43 1.71
N GLU A 434 -9.30 1.23 0.83
CA GLU A 434 -7.99 1.01 0.21
C GLU A 434 -6.90 1.84 0.90
N PRO A 435 -5.88 1.20 1.49
CA PRO A 435 -4.69 1.91 1.93
C PRO A 435 -3.90 2.44 0.73
N VAL A 436 -3.59 3.73 0.73
CA VAL A 436 -2.81 4.39 -0.33
C VAL A 436 -1.65 5.16 0.25
N VAL A 437 -0.53 5.23 -0.47
CA VAL A 437 0.56 6.14 -0.11
C VAL A 437 0.10 7.58 -0.38
N ASN A 438 0.12 8.43 0.64
CA ASN A 438 -0.38 9.79 0.56
C ASN A 438 0.69 10.81 0.15
N VAL A 439 0.25 11.92 -0.44
CA VAL A 439 1.07 13.10 -0.73
C VAL A 439 1.04 14.11 0.43
N GLY A 440 0.02 14.01 1.30
CA GLY A 440 -0.28 14.91 2.42
C GLY A 440 0.74 15.01 3.53
N ARG A 441 1.70 14.08 3.60
CA ARG A 441 2.74 14.07 4.63
C ARG A 441 4.11 13.76 4.07
N ALA A 442 5.13 14.35 4.68
CA ALA A 442 6.53 14.07 4.36
C ALA A 442 6.88 12.57 4.37
N SER A 443 6.26 11.76 5.24
CA SER A 443 6.49 10.31 5.28
C SER A 443 6.01 9.58 4.03
N GLY A 444 4.88 10.00 3.43
CA GLY A 444 4.36 9.43 2.18
C GLY A 444 5.14 9.90 0.96
N ARG A 445 5.52 11.19 0.90
CA ARG A 445 6.32 11.78 -0.18
C ARG A 445 7.73 11.19 -0.34
N ARG A 446 8.19 10.39 0.63
CA ARG A 446 9.46 9.64 0.54
C ARG A 446 9.37 8.46 -0.42
N PHE A 447 8.17 7.93 -0.64
CA PHE A 447 7.95 6.78 -1.50
C PHE A 447 8.49 7.04 -2.91
N ALA A 448 9.29 6.10 -3.39
CA ALA A 448 10.00 6.20 -4.67
C ALA A 448 9.45 5.23 -5.73
N GLY A 449 8.28 4.62 -5.49
CA GLY A 449 7.70 3.67 -6.45
C GLY A 449 8.44 2.35 -6.61
N THR A 450 9.39 2.07 -5.72
CA THR A 450 10.12 0.80 -5.63
C THR A 450 9.20 -0.35 -5.26
N HIS A 451 9.51 -1.54 -5.76
CA HIS A 451 8.81 -2.79 -5.49
C HIS A 451 9.44 -3.55 -4.33
N GLY A 452 8.65 -4.37 -3.67
CA GLY A 452 9.16 -5.16 -2.57
C GLY A 452 9.96 -6.36 -3.06
N ASP A 453 10.96 -6.74 -2.27
CA ASP A 453 11.81 -7.90 -2.51
C ASP A 453 11.63 -8.89 -1.35
N TRP A 454 11.47 -10.16 -1.66
CA TRP A 454 11.16 -11.19 -0.67
C TRP A 454 12.41 -12.05 -0.43
N PRO A 455 12.82 -12.33 0.82
CA PRO A 455 11.99 -12.41 2.03
C PRO A 455 12.02 -11.20 2.99
N GLU A 456 12.44 -10.01 2.53
CA GLU A 456 12.43 -8.81 3.38
C GLU A 456 10.98 -8.36 3.66
N PRO A 457 10.47 -8.54 4.89
CA PRO A 457 9.03 -8.49 5.16
C PRO A 457 8.45 -7.08 5.20
N VAL A 458 9.27 -6.07 5.43
CA VAL A 458 8.81 -4.69 5.66
C VAL A 458 8.80 -3.90 4.35
N GLY A 459 9.27 -4.50 3.26
CA GLY A 459 9.61 -3.81 2.03
C GLY A 459 10.73 -2.79 2.22
N PRO A 460 11.06 -2.02 1.18
CA PRO A 460 12.07 -0.97 1.24
C PRO A 460 11.75 0.14 2.26
N GLU A 461 12.78 0.72 2.89
CA GLU A 461 12.65 1.76 3.94
C GLU A 461 11.71 2.91 3.55
N GLN A 462 11.76 3.34 2.28
CA GLN A 462 10.97 4.42 1.71
C GLN A 462 9.46 4.14 1.66
N TRP A 463 9.00 2.92 1.92
CA TRP A 463 7.57 2.62 2.04
C TRP A 463 7.00 3.28 3.30
N GLY A 464 7.79 3.40 4.38
CA GLY A 464 7.46 4.20 5.56
C GLY A 464 6.05 3.96 6.14
N MET A 465 5.49 4.94 6.84
CA MET A 465 4.13 4.89 7.42
C MET A 465 3.18 5.96 6.82
N GLY A 466 3.51 6.48 5.64
CA GLY A 466 2.75 7.54 4.96
C GLY A 466 1.50 7.06 4.25
N PHE A 467 0.63 6.31 4.94
CA PHE A 467 -0.56 5.70 4.34
C PHE A 467 -1.85 6.41 4.75
N GLY A 468 -2.69 6.73 3.77
CA GLY A 468 -4.07 7.17 3.93
C GLY A 468 -5.06 6.07 3.56
N ARG A 469 -6.34 6.43 3.50
CA ARG A 469 -7.41 5.58 2.96
C ARG A 469 -8.22 6.30 1.89
N ARG A 470 -8.63 5.55 0.87
CA ARG A 470 -9.48 5.98 -0.25
C ARG A 470 -10.57 4.95 -0.54
N GLY A 471 -11.61 5.36 -1.24
CA GLY A 471 -12.78 4.53 -1.53
C GLY A 471 -13.76 4.55 -0.36
N GLY A 472 -14.43 3.45 -0.09
CA GLY A 472 -15.31 3.33 1.06
C GLY A 472 -15.57 1.87 1.38
N ALA A 473 -16.38 1.61 2.39
CA ALA A 473 -16.64 0.25 2.82
C ALA A 473 -18.09 0.07 3.27
N VAL A 474 -18.47 -1.19 3.47
CA VAL A 474 -19.69 -1.54 4.20
C VAL A 474 -19.37 -1.77 5.68
N SER A 475 -20.10 -1.09 6.55
CA SER A 475 -20.02 -1.28 7.99
C SER A 475 -21.12 -2.17 8.54
N ALA A 476 -22.27 -2.22 7.85
CA ALA A 476 -23.51 -2.88 8.26
C ALA A 476 -24.06 -2.45 9.64
N TRP A 477 -23.45 -1.44 10.29
CA TRP A 477 -23.80 -0.97 11.63
C TRP A 477 -24.59 0.35 11.59
N PRO A 478 -25.68 0.50 12.37
CA PRO A 478 -26.36 1.78 12.52
C PRO A 478 -25.42 2.78 13.21
N GLY A 479 -25.03 3.84 12.52
CA GLY A 479 -24.32 4.98 13.12
C GLY A 479 -22.84 5.14 12.77
N ALA A 480 -22.27 4.30 11.91
CA ALA A 480 -21.00 4.63 11.27
C ALA A 480 -21.26 5.69 10.18
N SER A 481 -20.55 6.81 10.26
CA SER A 481 -20.61 7.95 9.35
C SER A 481 -19.95 7.65 7.99
N ASP A 482 -20.13 6.46 7.43
CA ASP A 482 -19.63 6.11 6.09
C ASP A 482 -20.61 6.66 5.05
N HIS A 483 -20.50 7.97 4.88
CA HIS A 483 -21.29 8.77 3.96
C HIS A 483 -21.09 8.27 2.53
N LEU A 484 -22.16 8.29 1.72
CA LEU A 484 -22.15 8.22 0.24
C LEU A 484 -20.89 8.81 -0.40
N ARG A 485 -20.44 9.92 0.16
CA ARG A 485 -19.29 10.70 -0.27
C ARG A 485 -17.97 9.93 -0.27
N THR A 486 -17.71 9.04 0.70
CA THR A 486 -16.43 8.34 0.79
C THR A 486 -16.15 7.49 -0.45
N LEU A 487 -17.21 6.87 -1.00
CA LEU A 487 -17.16 6.07 -2.23
C LEU A 487 -16.73 6.87 -3.46
N ARG A 488 -16.81 8.21 -3.44
CA ARG A 488 -16.48 9.08 -4.59
C ARG A 488 -14.99 8.97 -4.92
N ALA A 489 -14.69 9.01 -6.21
CA ALA A 489 -13.34 8.83 -6.72
C ALA A 489 -12.36 9.86 -6.13
N SER A 490 -12.82 11.07 -5.82
CA SER A 490 -12.00 12.19 -5.34
C SER A 490 -12.12 12.54 -3.85
N ASP A 491 -12.89 11.80 -3.04
CA ASP A 491 -13.01 12.06 -1.59
C ASP A 491 -11.69 11.77 -0.84
N ARG A 492 -11.12 12.80 -0.19
CA ARG A 492 -9.84 12.71 0.53
C ARG A 492 -9.99 12.69 2.05
N GLN A 493 -11.17 12.40 2.62
CA GLN A 493 -11.43 12.62 4.05
C GLN A 493 -10.40 11.90 4.91
N MET A 494 -10.07 10.68 4.50
CA MET A 494 -9.16 9.77 5.19
C MET A 494 -7.79 9.67 4.51
N ALA A 495 -7.51 10.46 3.45
CA ALA A 495 -6.26 10.37 2.68
C ALA A 495 -5.02 10.80 3.48
N ALA A 496 -5.17 11.75 4.39
CA ALA A 496 -4.09 12.17 5.29
C ALA A 496 -4.15 11.49 6.67
N HIS A 497 -5.07 10.54 6.86
CA HIS A 497 -5.20 9.77 8.09
C HIS A 497 -4.10 8.71 8.17
N THR A 498 -2.85 9.15 8.34
CA THR A 498 -1.75 8.24 8.71
C THR A 498 -2.06 7.70 10.08
N SER A 499 -2.45 6.43 10.11
CA SER A 499 -2.52 5.66 11.34
C SER A 499 -1.23 4.86 11.40
N PRO A 500 -0.17 5.33 12.07
CA PRO A 500 0.99 4.49 12.38
C PRO A 500 0.64 3.44 13.46
N ALA A 501 -0.55 2.84 13.40
CA ALA A 501 -1.40 2.42 14.52
C ALA A 501 -2.13 3.61 15.19
N THR A 502 -3.44 3.47 15.40
CA THR A 502 -4.15 4.26 16.40
C THR A 502 -3.70 3.77 17.77
N ALA A 503 -2.60 4.33 18.27
CA ALA A 503 -2.44 4.51 19.71
C ALA A 503 -3.56 5.46 20.17
N GLY A 504 -4.71 4.89 20.53
CA GLY A 504 -5.90 5.63 21.00
C GLY A 504 -7.25 5.15 20.46
N GLY A 505 -7.31 4.16 19.57
CA GLY A 505 -8.56 3.66 18.99
C GLY A 505 -8.35 2.29 18.34
N SER A 506 -8.15 1.30 19.20
CA SER A 506 -7.86 -0.12 18.95
C SER A 506 -6.78 -0.42 17.89
N GLY A 507 -5.56 -0.72 18.35
CA GLY A 507 -4.54 -1.45 17.58
C GLY A 507 -4.92 -2.92 17.30
N SER A 508 -6.20 -3.17 17.06
CA SER A 508 -6.79 -4.48 16.79
C SER A 508 -7.16 -4.58 15.31
N ARG A 509 -7.11 -5.78 14.74
CA ARG A 509 -7.58 -6.05 13.37
C ARG A 509 -9.11 -5.86 13.31
N ALA A 510 -9.80 -6.10 14.42
CA ALA A 510 -11.20 -5.75 14.62
C ALA A 510 -11.51 -4.27 14.35
N GLY A 511 -10.65 -3.34 14.78
CA GLY A 511 -10.79 -1.90 14.48
C GLY A 511 -10.56 -1.55 13.00
N ASN A 512 -9.86 -2.41 12.26
CA ASN A 512 -9.59 -2.27 10.83
C ASN A 512 -10.48 -3.18 9.97
N ARG A 513 -11.59 -3.68 10.51
CA ARG A 513 -12.53 -4.61 9.84
C ARG A 513 -13.13 -4.11 8.51
N HIS A 514 -12.94 -2.85 8.16
CA HIS A 514 -13.38 -2.25 6.90
C HIS A 514 -12.22 -1.97 5.94
N VAL A 515 -11.01 -2.43 6.26
CA VAL A 515 -9.79 -2.18 5.48
C VAL A 515 -9.33 -3.49 4.85
N GLY A 516 -9.16 -3.46 3.54
CA GLY A 516 -8.50 -4.49 2.73
C GLY A 516 -7.20 -3.92 2.17
N PHE A 517 -6.82 -4.38 0.97
CA PHE A 517 -5.91 -3.64 0.10
C PHE A 517 -5.88 -4.23 -1.31
N ARG A 518 -5.41 -3.39 -2.23
CA ARG A 518 -4.77 -3.78 -3.49
C ARG A 518 -3.36 -3.24 -3.62
N CYS A 519 -2.55 -3.98 -4.36
CA CYS A 519 -1.19 -3.58 -4.75
C CYS A 519 -1.14 -3.23 -6.25
N VAL A 520 -0.07 -2.55 -6.63
CA VAL A 520 0.23 -2.20 -8.01
C VAL A 520 1.66 -2.63 -8.36
N ARG A 521 2.00 -2.57 -9.64
CA ARG A 521 3.38 -2.74 -10.14
C ARG A 521 3.61 -1.82 -11.32
N THR A 522 4.69 -1.06 -11.30
CA THR A 522 5.08 -0.20 -12.42
C THR A 522 5.30 -1.06 -13.66
N ALA A 523 4.69 -0.69 -14.80
CA ALA A 523 4.67 -1.55 -15.98
C ALA A 523 6.04 -1.59 -16.70
N LYS A 524 6.79 -0.50 -16.63
CA LYS A 524 8.15 -0.41 -17.15
C LYS A 524 9.04 0.20 -16.09
N ILE A 525 10.04 -0.56 -15.64
CA ILE A 525 11.05 -0.04 -14.73
C ILE A 525 11.89 0.98 -15.51
N VAL A 526 11.77 2.25 -15.13
CA VAL A 526 12.72 3.29 -15.51
C VAL A 526 13.71 3.34 -14.35
N PRO A 527 15.03 3.22 -14.59
CA PRO A 527 16.02 3.43 -13.53
C PRO A 527 15.71 4.75 -12.84
N LEU A 528 15.56 4.72 -11.52
CA LEU A 528 15.33 5.92 -10.74
C LEU A 528 16.42 6.92 -11.12
N LEU A 529 16.06 8.06 -11.70
CA LEU A 529 16.98 9.17 -11.83
C LEU A 529 17.53 9.42 -10.43
N GLU A 530 18.85 9.38 -10.27
CA GLU A 530 19.53 9.71 -9.02
C GLU A 530 19.22 11.17 -8.69
N GLY A 531 18.07 11.39 -8.05
CA GLY A 531 17.79 12.65 -7.38
C GLY A 531 18.67 12.74 -6.14
N PRO A 532 19.05 13.95 -5.71
CA PRO A 532 19.75 14.11 -4.44
C PRO A 532 18.99 13.36 -3.33
N PRO A 533 19.69 12.70 -2.40
CA PRO A 533 19.05 11.98 -1.31
C PRO A 533 18.04 12.91 -0.66
N ALA A 534 16.79 12.44 -0.53
CA ALA A 534 15.77 13.23 0.12
C ALA A 534 16.32 13.71 1.48
N PRO A 535 16.14 14.99 1.84
CA PRO A 535 16.52 15.44 3.16
C PRO A 535 15.86 14.51 4.17
N LYS A 536 16.68 13.84 4.99
CA LYS A 536 16.18 13.02 6.11
C LYS A 536 15.30 13.94 6.94
N ALA A 537 13.97 13.79 6.86
CA ALA A 537 13.10 14.59 7.70
C ALA A 537 13.47 14.32 9.16
N ALA A 538 13.52 15.38 9.95
CA ALA A 538 13.66 15.27 11.40
C ALA A 538 12.62 14.26 11.92
N PRO A 539 12.99 13.39 12.87
CA PRO A 539 12.01 12.53 13.52
C PRO A 539 10.87 13.39 14.08
N HIS A 540 9.63 12.89 13.95
CA HIS A 540 8.46 13.53 14.55
C HIS A 540 8.73 13.82 16.04
N PRO A 541 8.41 15.02 16.55
CA PRO A 541 8.39 15.21 17.98
C PRO A 541 7.37 14.22 18.58
N PRO A 542 7.74 13.43 19.60
CA PRO A 542 6.74 12.81 20.45
C PRO A 542 5.87 13.93 21.00
N TRP A 543 4.56 13.79 20.79
CA TRP A 543 3.48 14.44 21.55
C TRP A 543 3.98 15.31 22.71
N ALA A 544 3.92 16.63 22.56
CA ALA A 544 4.10 17.51 23.69
C ALA A 544 2.85 17.35 24.58
N THR A 545 2.91 16.52 25.61
CA THR A 545 2.01 16.64 26.76
C THR A 545 2.74 17.30 27.92
N ASP A 546 2.08 18.33 28.43
CA ASP A 546 2.25 19.06 29.68
C ASP A 546 3.43 20.04 29.88
N PRO A 547 3.13 21.28 30.35
CA PRO A 547 4.10 22.28 30.74
C PRO A 547 4.36 22.22 32.26
N GLU A 548 5.06 21.21 32.75
CA GLU A 548 5.58 21.26 34.12
C GLU A 548 7.06 20.84 34.19
N TRP A 549 7.81 21.59 35.02
CA TRP A 549 9.23 21.48 35.37
C TRP A 549 10.27 22.13 34.43
N ARG A 550 10.58 23.41 34.71
CA ARG A 550 11.91 24.00 34.52
C ARG A 550 12.61 24.11 35.89
N PRO A 551 13.85 23.64 36.07
CA PRO A 551 14.69 24.04 37.20
C PRO A 551 14.95 25.55 37.12
N THR A 552 14.84 26.26 38.25
CA THR A 552 14.98 27.73 38.33
C THR A 552 16.43 28.20 38.43
N ASP A 553 17.42 27.30 38.32
CA ASP A 553 18.84 27.58 38.58
C ASP A 553 19.72 27.71 37.32
N GLY A 554 19.13 27.66 36.11
CA GLY A 554 19.87 27.77 34.86
C GLY A 554 20.67 26.52 34.46
N SER A 555 20.46 25.39 35.13
CA SER A 555 21.04 24.10 34.72
C SER A 555 20.37 23.54 33.45
N PRO A 556 21.11 22.83 32.57
CA PRO A 556 20.56 22.29 31.32
C PRO A 556 19.47 21.25 31.58
N VAL A 557 18.32 21.41 30.91
CA VAL A 557 17.20 20.44 31.00
C VAL A 557 17.47 19.25 30.07
N ILE A 558 17.79 18.10 30.66
CA ILE A 558 17.97 16.83 29.93
C ILE A 558 16.60 16.15 29.81
N ARG A 559 16.09 16.00 28.57
CA ARG A 559 14.84 15.27 28.29
C ARG A 559 15.13 13.96 27.57
N LYS A 560 14.61 12.85 28.09
CA LYS A 560 14.47 11.60 27.33
C LYS A 560 13.34 11.78 26.32
N ALA A 561 13.59 11.53 25.03
CA ALA A 561 12.51 11.43 24.06
C ALA A 561 11.74 10.12 24.32
N PRO A 562 10.42 10.15 24.58
CA PRO A 562 9.64 8.92 24.59
C PRO A 562 9.53 8.44 23.14
N SER A 563 10.29 7.42 22.79
CA SER A 563 10.12 6.77 21.50
C SER A 563 8.85 5.95 21.58
N GLY A 564 7.89 6.12 20.68
CA GLY A 564 6.73 5.22 20.57
C GLY A 564 7.08 3.78 20.19
N TYR A 565 8.34 3.37 20.40
CA TYR A 565 8.98 2.12 20.02
C TYR A 565 9.75 1.49 21.21
N ASP A 566 9.31 1.76 22.45
CA ASP A 566 9.89 1.26 23.71
C ASP A 566 9.87 -0.28 23.87
N GLN A 567 9.51 -1.03 22.83
CA GLN A 567 9.59 -2.49 22.78
C GLN A 567 10.95 -3.00 22.27
N TRP A 568 11.84 -2.12 21.76
CA TRP A 568 13.20 -2.46 21.32
C TRP A 568 14.27 -1.71 22.13
N LYS A 569 14.40 -2.16 23.38
CA LYS A 569 15.52 -2.16 24.33
C LYS A 569 16.87 -1.47 23.98
N VAL A 570 16.94 -0.23 23.49
CA VAL A 570 18.13 0.64 23.58
C VAL A 570 17.89 1.67 24.69
N SER A 571 18.80 1.81 25.66
CA SER A 571 18.75 2.80 26.74
C SER A 571 19.94 3.75 26.68
N ILE A 572 19.68 5.03 26.95
CA ILE A 572 20.69 6.05 27.22
C ILE A 572 20.41 6.60 28.62
N GLU A 573 21.42 6.58 29.47
CA GLU A 573 21.35 6.97 30.88
C GLU A 573 22.52 7.89 31.26
N ASN A 574 22.45 8.53 32.42
CA ASN A 574 23.54 9.33 33.01
C ASN A 574 24.15 10.39 32.08
N VAL A 575 23.31 11.03 31.26
CA VAL A 575 23.76 12.11 30.37
C VAL A 575 24.27 13.30 31.20
N THR A 576 25.49 13.75 30.91
CA THR A 576 26.10 14.94 31.51
C THR A 576 26.75 15.79 30.42
N ILE A 577 26.79 17.10 30.65
CA ILE A 577 27.40 18.07 29.73
C ILE A 577 28.39 18.91 30.51
N ALA A 578 29.63 18.97 30.04
CA ALA A 578 30.69 19.79 30.62
C ALA A 578 31.31 20.71 29.55
N PRO A 579 31.55 22.00 29.81
CA PRO A 579 32.29 22.86 28.89
C PRO A 579 33.67 22.27 28.61
N ARG A 580 34.03 22.17 27.33
CA ARG A 580 35.38 21.78 26.91
C ARG A 580 36.23 23.01 26.62
N ASP A 581 35.65 23.98 25.91
CA ASP A 581 36.23 25.29 25.63
C ASP A 581 35.11 26.32 25.36
N ALA A 582 35.49 27.53 24.93
CA ALA A 582 34.54 28.62 24.67
C ALA A 582 33.53 28.35 23.52
N LYS A 583 33.74 27.29 22.71
CA LYS A 583 32.93 26.96 21.54
C LYS A 583 32.40 25.52 21.54
N THR A 584 32.90 24.65 22.42
CA THR A 584 32.55 23.22 22.45
C THR A 584 32.26 22.72 23.87
N ALA A 585 31.44 21.67 23.95
CA ALA A 585 31.13 20.95 25.18
C ALA A 585 31.34 19.45 24.99
N THR A 586 31.74 18.78 26.06
CA THR A 586 31.79 17.32 26.15
C THR A 586 30.44 16.81 26.64
N VAL A 587 29.86 15.85 25.92
CA VAL A 587 28.66 15.11 26.34
C VAL A 587 29.08 13.71 26.74
N THR A 588 28.80 13.32 27.97
CA THR A 588 29.06 11.96 28.49
C THR A 588 27.74 11.29 28.80
N PHE A 589 27.59 10.01 28.45
CA PHE A 589 26.37 9.24 28.69
C PHE A 589 26.69 7.75 28.73
N ASP A 590 25.82 6.99 29.38
CA ASP A 590 25.81 5.54 29.34
C ASP A 590 24.84 5.08 28.25
N ILE A 591 25.22 4.04 27.50
CA ILE A 591 24.36 3.41 26.48
C ILE A 591 24.33 1.91 26.66
N SER A 592 23.15 1.31 26.54
CA SER A 592 23.00 -0.15 26.55
C SER A 592 21.90 -0.59 25.59
N TRP A 593 22.01 -1.80 25.03
CA TRP A 593 20.88 -2.42 24.35
C TRP A 593 20.91 -3.94 24.48
N LYS A 594 19.73 -4.59 24.45
CA LYS A 594 19.68 -6.07 24.51
C LYS A 594 19.69 -6.68 23.12
N ASP A 595 20.07 -7.95 23.08
CA ASP A 595 20.12 -8.78 21.87
C ASP A 595 21.20 -8.31 20.86
N SER A 596 22.25 -7.66 21.38
CA SER A 596 23.42 -7.29 20.58
C SER A 596 24.16 -8.51 20.06
N TRP A 597 24.61 -8.45 18.80
CA TRP A 597 25.26 -9.58 18.15
C TRP A 597 26.35 -9.12 17.20
N ARG A 598 27.47 -9.86 17.22
CA ARG A 598 28.59 -9.67 16.32
C ARG A 598 29.20 -11.00 15.95
N ASP A 599 29.42 -11.20 14.66
CA ASP A 599 30.18 -12.32 14.12
C ASP A 599 31.40 -11.82 13.32
N LYS A 600 32.05 -12.72 12.56
CA LYS A 600 33.25 -12.41 11.78
C LYS A 600 32.97 -11.48 10.58
N THR A 601 31.72 -11.42 10.12
CA THR A 601 31.27 -10.76 8.89
C THR A 601 30.33 -9.60 9.18
N ASN A 602 29.44 -9.71 10.17
CA ASN A 602 28.38 -8.76 10.48
C ASN A 602 28.35 -8.39 11.97
N HIS A 603 27.81 -7.22 12.26
CA HIS A 603 27.54 -6.76 13.62
C HIS A 603 26.36 -5.81 13.62
N ASP A 604 25.70 -5.71 14.76
CA ASP A 604 24.73 -4.67 15.02
C ASP A 604 25.41 -3.34 15.43
N ALA A 605 24.69 -2.22 15.26
CA ALA A 605 25.16 -0.88 15.58
C ALA A 605 24.00 0.02 16.01
N VAL A 606 24.29 1.11 16.71
CA VAL A 606 23.29 2.08 17.17
C VAL A 606 23.66 3.47 16.70
N TRP A 607 22.80 4.08 15.89
CA TRP A 607 23.00 5.47 15.48
C TRP A 607 22.60 6.45 16.60
N VAL A 608 23.59 7.12 17.19
CA VAL A 608 23.41 8.11 18.26
C VAL A 608 23.53 9.53 17.67
N PHE A 609 22.61 10.42 18.01
CA PHE A 609 22.64 11.82 17.58
C PHE A 609 22.17 12.75 18.70
N PHE A 610 22.63 14.00 18.64
CA PHE A 610 22.36 15.00 19.68
C PHE A 610 21.56 16.17 19.11
N LYS A 611 20.65 16.70 19.93
CA LYS A 611 19.87 17.90 19.65
C LYS A 611 20.11 18.91 20.77
N VAL A 612 20.28 20.18 20.40
CA VAL A 612 20.39 21.29 21.34
C VAL A 612 19.30 22.31 21.03
N ARG A 613 18.81 23.00 22.06
CA ARG A 613 17.88 24.12 21.91
C ARG A 613 18.40 25.29 22.75
N PRO A 614 18.92 26.35 22.12
CA PRO A 614 19.29 27.58 22.81
C PRO A 614 18.10 28.20 23.55
N ASP A 615 18.35 28.84 24.68
CA ASP A 615 17.28 29.42 25.54
C ASP A 615 16.44 30.49 24.83
N ASP A 616 17.02 31.16 23.84
CA ASP A 616 16.39 32.19 23.01
C ASP A 616 15.65 31.65 21.78
N LYS A 617 15.64 30.31 21.57
CA LYS A 617 15.03 29.68 20.40
C LYS A 617 13.99 28.63 20.77
N ALA A 618 12.89 28.62 20.02
CA ALA A 618 11.84 27.61 20.17
C ALA A 618 12.23 26.24 19.59
N GLU A 619 13.10 26.22 18.57
CA GLU A 619 13.41 25.03 17.76
C GLU A 619 14.63 24.25 18.25
N TRP A 620 14.55 22.91 18.20
CA TRP A 620 15.68 22.01 18.42
C TRP A 620 16.53 21.87 17.16
N GLN A 621 17.83 22.09 17.27
CA GLN A 621 18.81 21.92 16.19
C GLN A 621 19.75 20.75 16.46
N HIS A 622 20.33 20.14 15.42
CA HIS A 622 21.37 19.13 15.62
C HIS A 622 22.61 19.75 16.26
N ALA A 623 23.17 19.07 17.26
CA ALA A 623 24.54 19.37 17.66
C ALA A 623 25.49 18.88 16.57
N ARG A 624 26.57 19.64 16.33
CA ARG A 624 27.67 19.17 15.48
C ARG A 624 28.69 18.45 16.34
N LEU A 625 29.10 17.27 15.90
CA LEU A 625 30.15 16.46 16.53
C LEU A 625 31.49 16.74 15.85
N ALA A 626 32.52 16.98 16.66
CA ALA A 626 33.89 17.11 16.20
C ALA A 626 34.47 15.71 15.94
N ALA A 627 34.68 15.38 14.66
CA ALA A 627 35.09 14.05 14.20
C ALA A 627 36.47 13.62 14.74
N ASP A 628 37.36 14.57 15.04
CA ASP A 628 38.74 14.32 15.46
C ASP A 628 38.90 13.96 16.95
N LYS A 629 37.81 13.92 17.72
CA LYS A 629 37.84 13.79 19.20
C LYS A 629 36.77 12.88 19.79
N VAL A 630 36.17 12.01 19.00
CA VAL A 630 35.32 10.94 19.53
C VAL A 630 36.21 9.88 20.17
N LEU A 631 36.01 9.64 21.46
CA LEU A 631 36.79 8.66 22.22
C LEU A 631 35.95 7.42 22.44
N ASN A 632 36.46 6.26 22.03
CA ASN A 632 35.92 4.98 22.47
C ASN A 632 36.05 4.87 24.01
N PRO A 633 35.12 4.19 24.71
CA PRO A 633 35.23 3.98 26.14
C PRO A 633 36.54 3.26 26.50
N ALA A 634 37.04 3.45 27.72
CA ALA A 634 38.27 2.78 28.17
C ALA A 634 38.14 1.24 28.06
N GLY A 635 39.10 0.60 27.40
CA GLY A 635 39.05 -0.84 27.09
C GLY A 635 38.32 -1.21 25.79
N TYR A 636 37.87 -0.22 25.00
CA TYR A 636 37.21 -0.40 23.72
C TYR A 636 37.97 0.26 22.56
N GLY A 637 37.87 -0.31 21.36
CA GLY A 637 38.50 0.18 20.13
C GLY A 637 39.19 -0.92 19.31
N GLN A 638 39.78 -0.56 18.17
CA GLN A 638 40.47 -1.49 17.26
C GLN A 638 41.89 -1.89 17.73
N ALA A 639 42.35 -1.39 18.88
CA ALA A 639 43.65 -1.72 19.43
C ALA A 639 43.71 -3.16 19.98
N GLU A 640 44.90 -3.76 19.96
CA GLU A 640 45.13 -5.13 20.44
C GLU A 640 44.82 -5.25 21.94
N GLY A 641 43.90 -6.17 22.30
CA GLY A 641 43.44 -6.39 23.68
C GLY A 641 42.18 -5.61 24.09
N GLY A 642 41.64 -4.73 23.24
CA GLY A 642 40.37 -4.02 23.48
C GLY A 642 39.12 -4.76 22.98
N THR A 643 37.95 -4.42 23.52
CA THR A 643 36.66 -4.82 22.94
C THR A 643 36.43 -3.98 21.68
N ARG A 644 36.25 -4.62 20.52
CA ARG A 644 36.03 -3.90 19.27
C ARG A 644 34.64 -3.23 19.29
N LEU A 645 34.59 -1.97 19.69
CA LEU A 645 33.48 -1.04 19.54
C LEU A 645 34.13 0.21 18.96
N ASP A 646 33.60 0.71 17.85
CA ASP A 646 34.06 1.95 17.24
C ASP A 646 32.90 2.91 17.18
N PHE A 647 33.08 4.06 17.82
CA PHE A 647 32.25 5.21 17.54
C PHE A 647 32.71 5.85 16.24
N ILE A 648 32.03 5.49 15.14
CA ILE A 648 32.37 5.98 13.80
C ILE A 648 31.61 7.26 13.54
N VAL A 649 32.35 8.35 13.40
CA VAL A 649 31.85 9.57 12.77
C VAL A 649 32.23 9.47 11.28
N PRO A 650 31.28 9.40 10.34
CA PRO A 650 31.60 9.36 8.91
C PRO A 650 32.51 10.53 8.49
N ASP A 651 33.30 10.43 7.42
CA ASP A 651 34.29 11.46 7.03
C ASP A 651 33.68 12.61 6.23
N GLY A 652 33.97 13.88 6.61
CA GLY A 652 33.61 15.09 5.84
C GLY A 652 33.72 16.41 6.60
N ASP A 653 33.86 17.50 5.84
CA ASP A 653 34.54 18.72 6.28
C ASP A 653 33.72 19.65 7.20
N ASP A 654 32.42 19.39 7.40
CA ASP A 654 31.48 20.32 8.06
C ASP A 654 31.02 19.94 9.49
N GLY A 655 31.50 18.80 10.01
CA GLY A 655 31.08 18.23 11.30
C GLY A 655 29.74 17.48 11.24
N TYR A 656 29.60 16.44 12.05
CA TYR A 656 28.55 15.42 11.89
C TYR A 656 27.38 15.58 12.83
N THR A 657 26.22 15.05 12.45
CA THR A 657 24.99 15.12 13.26
C THR A 657 24.78 13.90 14.17
N GLY A 658 25.63 12.87 14.06
CA GLY A 658 25.57 11.64 14.84
C GLY A 658 26.78 10.72 14.61
N LEU A 659 26.78 9.58 15.27
CA LEU A 659 27.83 8.56 15.29
C LEU A 659 27.20 7.15 15.34
N PHE A 660 27.89 6.14 14.79
CA PHE A 660 27.51 4.72 14.89
C PHE A 660 28.08 4.04 16.13
#